data_AF-A0A4S4M4J5-F1
#
_entry.id   AF-A0A4S4M4J5-F1
#
_cell.length_a   1.000
_cell.length_b   1.000
_cell.length_c   1.000
_cell.angle_alpha   90.00
_cell.angle_beta   90.00
_cell.angle_gamma   90.00
#
_symmetry.space_group_name_H-M   'P 1'
#
loop_
_entity.id
_entity.type
_entity.pdbx_description
1 polymer ?
#
loop_
_entity_poly.entity_id
_entity_poly.type
_entity_poly.pdbx_seq_one_letter_code
_entity_poly.pdbx_strand_id
1 'polypeptide(L)'
;MSFRRSFLSATGLIRPVSDSQNIIPSNTHALMGGTKPVSKASQEMATNHPARNGVVPLGATFLILLCALGSLFFIGTVSFAFIGGREEVIFQSMLDDIAQNEPGILLLGENVDVDIDEPSITFRWSVVGCGEAYMLAGSQGVHRSQRCGLPDVPLDIYIDSGRTPTMQYDPEQFPQRPDDSNPCPRSIQALSQFDSDHVLDIHETNLYPFDTYQLSTAIRAVNSVTNETIPIRKLSTVDATTSFDVISTDVDTFHTFSDGTRVPTREMTVKLKRTAAVRTYALLLWIVNWMLTHISLGQLVLAAKSVNSKTLKIYSVNAFAIILALPQLRNSMPDAPGFDAYLILQDMSLILGSIDTIGYFPQTVLTGLSAVLLLVISFKGELGPTYLDSEDSKLAPPAEPEKSEYSLQLDTRQFRPLSTTTVNQRDVEPTLPTTASSVTLNNDPDGPWSVLWEANQDDEFETRSSIESSSSLYSYLSDVTLSRASSIEAWVTQIPPVTRTWLVLSVLTSLAVLWRVFTNFFYFGSISIDFVFHMFFFMRYSRMLEESSFANRKADYFWLLLISSVMLLALSPLFNLPFLSSPLAYVPIYFWSRRHPSTPISLFGLITITAPYLPFALVAFSWVLSGTWRAAASDLIGCAVGHVGWFVRDVWTREMVGGHTVLSDAPESLKRLFGDI
;
A
#
# COMPACT_ATOMS: atom_id res chain seq x y z
N MET A 1 16.37 48.49 10.19
CA MET A 1 15.52 47.94 11.29
C MET A 1 15.62 46.42 11.29
N SER A 2 15.22 45.76 12.38
CA SER A 2 15.18 44.29 12.49
C SER A 2 14.03 43.70 11.66
N PHE A 3 14.15 42.48 11.14
CA PHE A 3 13.34 41.35 11.62
C PHE A 3 13.87 39.96 11.18
N ARG A 4 13.86 39.02 12.13
CA ARG A 4 13.98 37.55 12.09
C ARG A 4 14.63 36.84 10.87
N ARG A 5 15.70 36.09 11.16
CA ARG A 5 16.14 34.91 10.37
C ARG A 5 15.14 33.76 10.55
N SER A 6 14.80 33.04 9.48
CA SER A 6 13.90 31.88 9.51
C SER A 6 14.42 30.71 8.66
N PHE A 7 14.94 29.68 9.31
CA PHE A 7 14.88 28.23 8.97
C PHE A 7 15.09 27.70 7.52
N LEU A 8 15.59 28.47 6.56
CA LEU A 8 15.77 28.05 5.16
C LEU A 8 17.19 27.53 4.85
N SER A 9 17.54 26.33 5.34
CA SER A 9 18.68 25.55 4.80
C SER A 9 18.60 24.04 5.15
N ALA A 10 17.51 23.38 4.77
CA ALA A 10 17.27 21.96 5.10
C ALA A 10 16.68 21.11 3.95
N THR A 11 17.18 21.28 2.71
CA THR A 11 17.12 20.29 1.61
C THR A 11 18.08 20.74 0.51
N GLY A 12 19.19 20.03 0.30
CA GLY A 12 20.28 20.44 -0.62
C GLY A 12 20.01 20.24 -2.12
N LEU A 13 18.79 19.85 -2.51
CA LEU A 13 18.50 19.25 -3.82
C LEU A 13 18.60 20.19 -5.02
N ILE A 14 18.24 21.49 -4.86
CA ILE A 14 18.27 22.50 -5.92
C ILE A 14 18.59 23.88 -5.32
N ARG A 15 19.66 24.53 -5.82
CA ARG A 15 19.98 25.95 -5.59
C ARG A 15 20.17 26.70 -6.92
N PRO A 16 19.75 27.98 -7.02
CA PRO A 16 20.25 28.88 -8.07
C PRO A 16 21.70 29.29 -7.76
N VAL A 17 22.46 29.63 -8.79
CA VAL A 17 23.84 30.14 -8.67
C VAL A 17 23.80 31.67 -8.50
N SER A 18 24.70 32.22 -7.68
CA SER A 18 24.92 33.65 -7.49
C SER A 18 26.36 34.02 -7.83
N ASP A 19 26.55 35.00 -8.71
CA ASP A 19 27.88 35.39 -9.21
C ASP A 19 28.83 35.90 -8.11
N SER A 20 30.09 35.49 -8.21
CA SER A 20 31.18 35.92 -7.32
C SER A 20 32.17 36.82 -8.08
N GLN A 21 32.19 38.12 -7.77
CA GLN A 21 33.21 39.03 -8.28
C GLN A 21 34.52 38.91 -7.47
N ASN A 22 35.65 38.83 -8.19
CA ASN A 22 36.99 38.74 -7.58
C ASN A 22 37.45 40.10 -7.04
N ILE A 23 38.01 40.12 -5.82
CA ILE A 23 38.81 41.24 -5.30
C ILE A 23 40.15 40.70 -4.79
N ILE A 24 41.24 41.34 -5.21
CA ILE A 24 42.62 40.95 -4.93
C ILE A 24 43.10 41.63 -3.63
N PRO A 25 43.77 40.93 -2.70
CA PRO A 25 44.35 41.57 -1.51
C PRO A 25 45.65 42.32 -1.84
N SER A 26 45.80 43.53 -1.31
CA SER A 26 47.01 44.36 -1.43
C SER A 26 47.89 44.30 -0.18
N ASN A 27 49.21 44.27 -0.38
CA ASN A 27 50.21 44.34 0.71
C ASN A 27 50.51 45.80 1.10
N THR A 28 50.62 46.08 2.40
CA THR A 28 51.30 47.29 2.92
C THR A 28 51.97 46.99 4.28
N HIS A 29 52.96 47.82 4.68
CA HIS A 29 53.98 47.45 5.67
C HIS A 29 53.74 47.94 7.12
N ALA A 30 54.14 47.07 8.06
CA ALA A 30 54.80 47.25 9.37
C ALA A 30 54.86 48.61 10.10
N LEU A 31 54.82 48.54 11.45
CA LEU A 31 55.87 49.11 12.31
C LEU A 31 55.91 48.45 13.72
N MET A 32 56.92 48.82 14.52
CA MET A 32 57.37 48.12 15.74
C MET A 32 56.68 48.58 17.05
N GLY A 33 56.66 47.68 18.04
CA GLY A 33 56.50 47.99 19.46
C GLY A 33 56.53 46.72 20.31
N GLY A 34 57.41 46.60 21.30
CA GLY A 34 57.55 45.34 22.06
C GLY A 34 58.11 45.49 23.46
N THR A 35 57.70 44.57 24.33
CA THR A 35 58.21 44.36 25.71
C THR A 35 58.13 42.86 26.06
N LYS A 36 58.88 42.44 27.09
CA LYS A 36 59.17 41.03 27.39
C LYS A 36 58.15 40.35 28.33
N PRO A 37 58.06 39.00 28.33
CA PRO A 37 57.00 38.27 29.04
C PRO A 37 57.27 38.06 30.54
N VAL A 38 56.19 37.76 31.28
CA VAL A 38 56.21 37.30 32.69
C VAL A 38 55.40 36.01 32.82
N SER A 39 55.74 35.19 33.82
CA SER A 39 55.38 33.77 33.95
C SER A 39 53.93 33.50 34.37
N LYS A 40 53.44 32.29 34.01
CA LYS A 40 52.19 31.71 34.52
C LYS A 40 52.14 31.69 36.06
N ALA A 41 51.01 32.06 36.63
CA ALA A 41 50.54 31.57 37.91
C ALA A 41 49.37 30.60 37.66
N SER A 42 49.25 29.54 38.46
CA SER A 42 48.12 28.60 38.34
C SER A 42 46.92 29.10 39.13
N GLN A 43 45.74 29.09 38.54
CA GLN A 43 44.48 29.09 39.28
C GLN A 43 43.65 27.90 38.84
N GLU A 44 43.56 26.93 39.74
CA GLU A 44 42.78 25.71 39.61
C GLU A 44 41.34 26.02 40.06
N MET A 45 40.39 25.96 39.12
CA MET A 45 38.96 26.12 39.42
C MET A 45 38.22 24.83 39.07
N ALA A 46 37.93 24.01 40.09
CA ALA A 46 37.28 22.73 39.92
C ALA A 46 35.83 22.88 39.45
N THR A 47 35.54 22.42 38.22
CA THR A 47 34.19 22.38 37.67
C THR A 47 33.51 21.04 37.97
N ASN A 48 32.71 21.00 39.04
CA ASN A 48 31.86 19.84 39.36
C ASN A 48 30.79 19.65 38.27
N HIS A 49 31.00 18.68 37.37
CA HIS A 49 29.95 18.21 36.47
C HIS A 49 29.06 17.18 37.18
N PRO A 50 27.72 17.36 37.22
CA PRO A 50 26.82 16.35 37.77
C PRO A 50 26.78 15.12 36.86
N ALA A 51 26.91 13.93 37.45
CA ALA A 51 26.90 12.67 36.71
C ALA A 51 25.53 12.42 36.05
N ARG A 52 25.46 12.56 34.72
CA ARG A 52 24.23 12.34 33.93
C ARG A 52 24.21 10.94 33.33
N ASN A 53 23.48 10.04 33.99
CA ASN A 53 22.98 8.73 33.56
C ASN A 53 23.55 8.14 32.24
N GLY A 54 24.60 7.33 32.35
CA GLY A 54 24.70 6.01 31.68
C GLY A 54 24.77 5.91 30.15
N VAL A 55 24.64 7.00 29.39
CA VAL A 55 24.68 6.98 27.92
C VAL A 55 25.96 7.65 27.45
N VAL A 56 26.97 6.84 27.08
CA VAL A 56 28.18 7.33 26.41
C VAL A 56 27.80 7.80 25.01
N PRO A 57 28.02 9.08 24.64
CA PRO A 57 27.77 9.53 23.28
C PRO A 57 28.79 8.92 22.32
N LEU A 58 28.35 7.94 21.53
CA LEU A 58 29.18 7.33 20.50
C LEU A 58 29.60 8.41 19.48
N GLY A 59 30.92 8.67 19.40
CA GLY A 59 31.46 9.71 18.55
C GLY A 59 31.15 9.46 17.07
N ALA A 60 31.02 10.53 16.28
CA ALA A 60 30.68 10.42 14.85
C ALA A 60 31.65 9.51 14.08
N THR A 61 32.93 9.49 14.45
CA THR A 61 33.94 8.57 13.89
C THR A 61 33.66 7.10 14.18
N PHE A 62 33.14 6.76 15.38
CA PHE A 62 32.72 5.39 15.71
C PHE A 62 31.48 4.98 14.90
N LEU A 63 30.52 5.88 14.73
CA LEU A 63 29.33 5.62 13.90
C LEU A 63 29.69 5.43 12.42
N ILE A 64 30.60 6.24 11.87
CA ILE A 64 31.12 6.09 10.51
C ILE A 64 31.87 4.75 10.36
N LEU A 65 32.72 4.38 11.33
CA LEU A 65 33.43 3.10 11.33
C LEU A 65 32.44 1.92 11.37
N LEU A 66 31.42 1.98 12.22
CA LEU A 66 30.38 0.96 12.34
C LEU A 66 29.58 0.81 11.04
N CYS A 67 29.22 1.93 10.40
CA CYS A 67 28.55 1.90 9.10
C CYS A 67 29.45 1.32 8.00
N ALA A 68 30.74 1.68 7.96
CA ALA A 68 31.69 1.14 6.99
C ALA A 68 31.90 -0.37 7.17
N LEU A 69 32.04 -0.84 8.41
CA LEU A 69 32.15 -2.26 8.73
C LEU A 69 30.86 -3.04 8.39
N GLY A 70 29.69 -2.46 8.68
CA GLY A 70 28.39 -3.03 8.31
C GLY A 70 28.23 -3.17 6.78
N SER A 71 28.59 -2.12 6.03
CA SER A 71 28.57 -2.15 4.56
C SER A 71 29.56 -3.17 3.98
N LEU A 72 30.78 -3.26 4.53
CA LEU A 72 31.78 -4.25 4.09
C LEU A 72 31.33 -5.69 4.42
N PHE A 73 30.71 -5.91 5.57
CA PHE A 73 30.12 -7.20 5.93
C PHE A 73 28.98 -7.59 4.98
N PHE A 74 28.06 -6.65 4.68
CA PHE A 74 26.97 -6.86 3.72
C PHE A 74 27.47 -7.14 2.30
N ILE A 75 28.44 -6.36 1.79
CA ILE A 75 29.05 -6.62 0.48
C ILE A 75 29.75 -7.97 0.47
N GLY A 76 30.41 -8.36 1.57
CA GLY A 76 31.04 -9.66 1.74
C GLY A 76 30.03 -10.82 1.67
N THR A 77 28.96 -10.78 2.47
CA THR A 77 27.94 -11.85 2.48
C THR A 77 27.21 -11.97 1.14
N VAL A 78 26.86 -10.85 0.50
CA VAL A 78 26.30 -10.84 -0.86
C VAL A 78 27.29 -11.42 -1.87
N SER A 79 28.58 -11.10 -1.78
CA SER A 79 29.60 -11.65 -2.68
C SER A 79 29.78 -13.18 -2.51
N PHE A 80 29.73 -13.68 -1.27
CA PHE A 80 29.81 -15.12 -1.02
C PHE A 80 28.59 -15.91 -1.52
N ALA A 81 27.40 -15.30 -1.62
CA ALA A 81 26.20 -15.95 -2.16
C ALA A 81 26.37 -16.45 -3.62
N PHE A 82 27.26 -15.84 -4.40
CA PHE A 82 27.57 -16.27 -5.77
C PHE A 82 28.61 -17.40 -5.85
N ILE A 83 29.34 -17.69 -4.76
CA ILE A 83 30.40 -18.72 -4.70
C ILE A 83 29.78 -20.06 -4.26
N GLY A 84 28.89 -20.59 -5.11
CA GLY A 84 28.16 -21.83 -4.81
C GLY A 84 27.42 -22.47 -5.98
N GLY A 85 27.02 -21.69 -7.00
CA GLY A 85 26.25 -22.17 -8.16
C GLY A 85 27.04 -23.14 -9.05
N ARG A 86 27.02 -24.43 -8.68
CA ARG A 86 27.39 -25.55 -9.54
C ARG A 86 26.11 -26.15 -10.11
N GLU A 87 26.15 -26.58 -11.37
CA GLU A 87 25.15 -27.53 -11.88
C GLU A 87 25.28 -28.84 -11.08
N GLU A 88 24.33 -29.11 -10.18
CA GLU A 88 24.17 -30.43 -9.60
C GLU A 88 23.60 -31.36 -10.66
N VAL A 89 24.28 -32.46 -10.94
CA VAL A 89 23.96 -33.35 -12.07
C VAL A 89 22.92 -34.38 -11.63
N ILE A 90 21.72 -33.90 -11.30
CA ILE A 90 20.63 -34.64 -10.65
C ILE A 90 20.36 -36.00 -11.32
N PHE A 91 20.25 -36.03 -12.65
CA PHE A 91 19.77 -37.22 -13.36
C PHE A 91 20.85 -38.22 -13.80
N GLN A 92 22.14 -37.85 -13.87
CA GLN A 92 23.13 -38.68 -14.58
C GLN A 92 23.28 -40.08 -13.97
N SER A 93 23.43 -40.18 -12.65
CA SER A 93 23.63 -41.46 -11.95
C SER A 93 22.43 -42.39 -12.07
N MET A 94 21.22 -41.84 -12.05
CA MET A 94 19.97 -42.59 -12.21
C MET A 94 19.80 -43.09 -13.64
N LEU A 95 20.13 -42.27 -14.64
CA LEU A 95 20.11 -42.66 -16.06
C LEU A 95 21.16 -43.75 -16.37
N ASP A 96 22.39 -43.58 -15.90
CA ASP A 96 23.47 -44.55 -16.11
C ASP A 96 23.20 -45.90 -15.40
N ASP A 97 22.44 -45.92 -14.30
CA ASP A 97 22.00 -47.15 -13.61
C ASP A 97 20.84 -47.86 -14.36
N ILE A 98 19.77 -47.12 -14.70
CA ILE A 98 18.61 -47.70 -15.40
C ILE A 98 19.02 -48.25 -16.78
N ALA A 99 19.93 -47.57 -17.49
CA ALA A 99 20.45 -48.08 -18.76
C ALA A 99 21.27 -49.39 -18.66
N GLN A 100 21.66 -49.80 -17.44
CA GLN A 100 22.34 -51.08 -17.19
C GLN A 100 21.39 -52.14 -16.64
N ASN A 101 20.48 -51.75 -15.73
CA ASN A 101 19.66 -52.68 -14.97
C ASN A 101 18.26 -52.89 -15.57
N GLU A 102 17.59 -51.83 -16.03
CA GLU A 102 16.18 -51.84 -16.44
C GLU A 102 15.90 -50.96 -17.69
N PRO A 103 16.51 -51.27 -18.86
CA PRO A 103 16.35 -50.45 -20.06
C PRO A 103 14.89 -50.34 -20.56
N GLY A 104 14.59 -49.20 -21.18
CA GLY A 104 13.24 -48.83 -21.62
C GLY A 104 13.06 -47.32 -21.80
N ILE A 105 11.81 -46.87 -21.80
CA ILE A 105 11.40 -45.46 -21.91
C ILE A 105 11.17 -44.84 -20.53
N LEU A 106 11.58 -43.59 -20.35
CA LEU A 106 11.49 -42.80 -19.11
C LEU A 106 10.93 -41.41 -19.44
N LEU A 107 10.30 -40.76 -18.45
CA LEU A 107 9.96 -39.34 -18.53
C LEU A 107 10.68 -38.58 -17.40
N LEU A 108 11.40 -37.52 -17.78
CA LEU A 108 12.10 -36.63 -16.84
C LEU A 108 11.40 -35.28 -16.79
N GLY A 109 10.92 -34.88 -15.61
CA GLY A 109 10.45 -33.53 -15.34
C GLY A 109 11.64 -32.59 -15.14
N GLU A 110 12.17 -32.05 -16.23
CA GLU A 110 13.38 -31.20 -16.25
C GLU A 110 13.14 -29.81 -15.64
N ASN A 111 11.89 -29.33 -15.65
CA ASN A 111 11.48 -28.14 -14.92
C ASN A 111 10.16 -28.40 -14.20
N VAL A 112 10.00 -27.75 -13.05
CA VAL A 112 8.77 -27.75 -12.24
C VAL A 112 8.48 -26.29 -11.91
N ASP A 113 7.35 -25.79 -12.42
CA ASP A 113 6.81 -24.48 -12.05
C ASP A 113 5.63 -24.66 -11.09
N VAL A 114 5.51 -23.81 -10.08
CA VAL A 114 4.56 -23.98 -8.97
C VAL A 114 3.86 -22.66 -8.71
N ASP A 115 2.56 -22.61 -8.99
CA ASP A 115 1.69 -21.50 -8.63
C ASP A 115 0.82 -21.91 -7.42
N ILE A 116 0.52 -20.91 -6.59
CA ILE A 116 -0.16 -21.03 -5.30
C ILE A 116 -1.31 -20.02 -5.21
N ASP A 117 -1.21 -18.89 -5.93
CA ASP A 117 -2.31 -17.96 -6.12
C ASP A 117 -3.38 -18.63 -7.00
N GLU A 118 -2.95 -19.36 -8.03
CA GLU A 118 -3.74 -20.41 -8.69
C GLU A 118 -3.09 -21.79 -8.38
N PRO A 119 -3.64 -22.58 -7.42
CA PRO A 119 -2.93 -23.71 -6.80
C PRO A 119 -2.70 -24.87 -7.78
N SER A 120 -1.56 -24.81 -8.46
CA SER A 120 -1.27 -25.61 -9.65
C SER A 120 0.23 -25.83 -9.83
N ILE A 121 0.57 -26.86 -10.61
CA ILE A 121 1.95 -27.25 -10.87
C ILE A 121 2.11 -27.68 -12.34
N THR A 122 3.04 -27.05 -13.03
CA THR A 122 3.38 -27.35 -14.41
C THR A 122 4.70 -28.09 -14.47
N PHE A 123 4.67 -29.32 -14.99
CA PHE A 123 5.86 -30.12 -15.25
C PHE A 123 6.27 -29.99 -16.70
N ARG A 124 7.53 -29.64 -16.98
CA ARG A 124 8.13 -29.80 -18.31
C ARG A 124 8.78 -31.17 -18.41
N TRP A 125 8.08 -32.10 -19.05
CA TRP A 125 8.57 -33.45 -19.29
C TRP A 125 9.51 -33.50 -20.49
N SER A 126 10.43 -34.45 -20.44
CA SER A 126 11.41 -34.76 -21.47
C SER A 126 11.42 -36.28 -21.68
N VAL A 127 11.15 -36.73 -22.91
CA VAL A 127 11.00 -38.15 -23.25
C VAL A 127 12.37 -38.74 -23.56
N VAL A 128 12.77 -39.78 -22.81
CA VAL A 128 14.11 -40.36 -22.88
C VAL A 128 14.03 -41.88 -23.06
N GLY A 129 14.82 -42.43 -23.98
CA GLY A 129 15.07 -43.86 -24.09
C GLY A 129 16.44 -44.21 -23.53
N CYS A 130 16.52 -45.21 -22.65
CA CYS A 130 17.77 -45.72 -22.07
C CYS A 130 18.06 -47.15 -22.50
N GLY A 131 19.32 -47.41 -22.88
CA GLY A 131 19.79 -48.68 -23.42
C GLY A 131 19.70 -48.77 -24.94
N GLU A 132 20.58 -49.56 -25.54
CA GLU A 132 20.82 -49.61 -27.00
C GLU A 132 19.59 -50.03 -27.84
N ALA A 133 18.60 -50.68 -27.22
CA ALA A 133 17.38 -51.17 -27.86
C ALA A 133 16.15 -50.24 -27.69
N TYR A 134 16.34 -49.05 -27.13
CA TYR A 134 15.30 -48.01 -26.95
C TYR A 134 15.80 -46.60 -27.31
N MET A 135 16.99 -46.48 -27.91
CA MET A 135 17.65 -45.21 -28.19
C MET A 135 17.91 -45.07 -29.69
N LEU A 136 17.46 -43.97 -30.27
CA LEU A 136 17.61 -43.65 -31.68
C LEU A 136 19.11 -43.62 -32.07
N ALA A 137 19.47 -44.35 -33.12
CA ALA A 137 20.86 -44.50 -33.55
C ALA A 137 21.50 -43.13 -33.85
N GLY A 138 22.67 -42.88 -33.26
CA GLY A 138 23.37 -41.59 -33.39
C GLY A 138 22.80 -40.47 -32.50
N SER A 139 21.82 -40.73 -31.62
CA SER A 139 21.36 -39.76 -30.63
C SER A 139 22.51 -39.22 -29.80
N GLN A 140 22.45 -37.93 -29.47
CA GLN A 140 23.30 -37.35 -28.43
C GLN A 140 22.82 -37.82 -27.04
N GLY A 141 23.76 -37.90 -26.10
CA GLY A 141 23.50 -38.31 -24.72
C GLY A 141 22.78 -37.24 -23.89
N VAL A 142 21.78 -37.64 -23.11
CA VAL A 142 20.93 -36.76 -22.28
C VAL A 142 21.45 -36.68 -20.84
N HIS A 143 21.36 -35.48 -20.22
CA HIS A 143 21.85 -35.18 -18.86
C HIS A 143 23.24 -35.75 -18.54
N ARG A 144 24.16 -35.59 -19.50
CA ARG A 144 25.56 -36.07 -19.49
C ARG A 144 25.75 -37.60 -19.53
N SER A 145 24.71 -38.42 -19.34
CA SER A 145 24.76 -39.85 -19.67
C SER A 145 25.00 -40.02 -21.17
N GLN A 146 25.76 -41.06 -21.57
CA GLN A 146 25.95 -41.46 -22.97
C GLN A 146 25.20 -42.76 -23.32
N ARG A 147 24.34 -43.24 -22.42
CA ARG A 147 23.56 -44.49 -22.56
C ARG A 147 22.04 -44.25 -22.65
N CYS A 148 21.64 -42.98 -22.59
CA CYS A 148 20.26 -42.53 -22.69
C CYS A 148 20.18 -41.34 -23.65
N GLY A 149 19.14 -41.31 -24.48
CA GLY A 149 18.98 -40.35 -25.57
C GLY A 149 17.53 -40.24 -26.03
N LEU A 150 17.34 -39.79 -27.28
CA LEU A 150 16.04 -39.78 -27.94
C LEU A 150 15.50 -41.21 -28.13
N PRO A 151 14.21 -41.49 -27.85
CA PRO A 151 13.59 -42.77 -28.19
C PRO A 151 13.63 -43.10 -29.69
N ASP A 152 13.79 -44.39 -30.02
CA ASP A 152 13.70 -44.90 -31.40
C ASP A 152 12.27 -45.24 -31.87
N VAL A 153 11.32 -45.28 -30.93
CA VAL A 153 9.90 -45.61 -31.19
C VAL A 153 8.99 -44.37 -31.17
N PRO A 154 7.94 -44.30 -32.01
CA PRO A 154 6.93 -43.24 -31.95
C PRO A 154 5.98 -43.45 -30.77
N LEU A 155 5.71 -42.39 -30.00
CA LEU A 155 5.05 -42.46 -28.68
C LEU A 155 3.93 -41.42 -28.55
N ASP A 156 2.70 -41.88 -28.36
CA ASP A 156 1.58 -41.08 -27.89
C ASP A 156 1.51 -41.17 -26.36
N ILE A 157 1.67 -40.03 -25.69
CA ILE A 157 1.69 -39.93 -24.22
C ILE A 157 0.35 -39.38 -23.72
N TYR A 158 -0.26 -40.08 -22.77
CA TYR A 158 -1.53 -39.70 -22.16
C TYR A 158 -1.36 -39.51 -20.66
N ILE A 159 -1.87 -38.38 -20.16
CA ILE A 159 -1.84 -37.99 -18.74
C ILE A 159 -3.22 -38.21 -18.13
N ASP A 160 -3.25 -38.67 -16.88
CA ASP A 160 -4.43 -39.01 -16.08
C ASP A 160 -5.49 -39.83 -16.83
N SER A 161 -4.97 -40.74 -17.65
CA SER A 161 -5.72 -41.62 -18.55
C SER A 161 -6.66 -40.93 -19.54
N GLY A 162 -6.40 -39.67 -19.89
CA GLY A 162 -7.13 -38.86 -20.87
C GLY A 162 -7.40 -39.54 -22.22
N ARG A 163 -8.37 -39.02 -22.97
CA ARG A 163 -8.83 -39.60 -24.25
C ARG A 163 -8.02 -39.16 -25.48
N THR A 164 -7.33 -38.04 -25.38
CA THR A 164 -6.42 -37.50 -26.39
C THR A 164 -4.99 -37.57 -25.86
N PRO A 165 -3.98 -37.82 -26.70
CA PRO A 165 -2.58 -37.69 -26.27
C PRO A 165 -2.30 -36.22 -25.92
N THR A 166 -1.51 -35.99 -24.87
CA THR A 166 -0.98 -34.67 -24.52
C THR A 166 0.26 -34.34 -25.35
N MET A 167 1.02 -35.37 -25.73
CA MET A 167 2.19 -35.27 -26.61
C MET A 167 2.19 -36.43 -27.61
N GLN A 168 2.58 -36.15 -28.85
CA GLN A 168 2.88 -37.14 -29.87
C GLN A 168 4.35 -36.97 -30.28
N TYR A 169 5.16 -37.98 -29.96
CA TYR A 169 6.59 -38.04 -30.28
C TYR A 169 6.80 -38.93 -31.50
N ASP A 170 7.61 -38.46 -32.44
CA ASP A 170 7.91 -39.14 -33.70
C ASP A 170 9.42 -39.01 -34.01
N PRO A 171 10.18 -40.12 -34.04
CA PRO A 171 11.62 -40.08 -34.28
C PRO A 171 11.99 -39.63 -35.71
N GLU A 172 11.08 -39.72 -36.69
CA GLU A 172 11.36 -39.29 -38.07
C GLU A 172 11.34 -37.77 -38.24
N GLN A 173 10.77 -37.02 -37.30
CA GLN A 173 10.68 -35.55 -37.36
C GLN A 173 11.98 -34.82 -36.96
N PHE A 174 12.97 -35.52 -36.39
CA PHE A 174 14.22 -34.92 -35.93
C PHE A 174 15.18 -34.65 -37.11
N PRO A 175 15.55 -33.37 -37.39
CA PRO A 175 16.32 -33.04 -38.57
C PRO A 175 17.78 -33.52 -38.47
N GLN A 176 18.20 -34.27 -39.48
CA GLN A 176 19.56 -34.79 -39.64
C GLN A 176 20.44 -33.79 -40.43
N ARG A 177 21.77 -33.88 -40.28
CA ARG A 177 22.72 -33.07 -41.06
C ARG A 177 23.01 -33.75 -42.40
N PRO A 178 22.88 -33.08 -43.57
CA PRO A 178 23.10 -33.72 -44.89
C PRO A 178 24.56 -34.09 -45.25
N ASP A 179 25.51 -33.92 -44.33
CA ASP A 179 26.94 -33.75 -44.62
C ASP A 179 27.81 -34.45 -43.55
N ASP A 180 27.31 -35.58 -43.03
CA ASP A 180 27.96 -36.38 -42.00
C ASP A 180 27.91 -37.87 -42.40
N SER A 181 28.97 -38.63 -42.14
CA SER A 181 29.07 -40.03 -42.59
C SER A 181 28.25 -41.00 -41.76
N ASN A 182 27.89 -40.59 -40.53
CA ASN A 182 26.84 -41.20 -39.71
C ASN A 182 25.76 -40.12 -39.47
N PRO A 183 24.50 -40.33 -39.90
CA PRO A 183 23.45 -39.33 -39.74
C PRO A 183 22.96 -39.24 -38.28
N CYS A 184 23.59 -38.39 -37.48
CA CYS A 184 23.17 -38.13 -36.10
C CYS A 184 21.95 -37.19 -36.06
N PRO A 185 20.79 -37.60 -35.48
CA PRO A 185 19.64 -36.72 -35.30
C PRO A 185 19.98 -35.59 -34.31
N ARG A 186 19.54 -34.37 -34.61
CA ARG A 186 19.66 -33.23 -33.70
C ARG A 186 18.49 -33.22 -32.72
N SER A 187 18.76 -33.41 -31.43
CA SER A 187 17.75 -33.18 -30.39
C SER A 187 17.22 -31.74 -30.48
N ILE A 188 15.90 -31.61 -30.60
CA ILE A 188 15.15 -30.36 -30.54
C ILE A 188 14.17 -30.50 -29.39
N GLN A 189 14.32 -29.67 -28.37
CA GLN A 189 13.52 -29.73 -27.15
C GLN A 189 12.01 -29.70 -27.44
N ALA A 190 11.56 -28.84 -28.36
CA ALA A 190 10.16 -28.75 -28.77
C ALA A 190 9.59 -29.99 -29.52
N LEU A 191 10.41 -31.02 -29.79
CA LEU A 191 9.98 -32.31 -30.35
C LEU A 191 10.11 -33.46 -29.33
N SER A 192 10.92 -33.30 -28.27
CA SER A 192 11.14 -34.31 -27.23
C SER A 192 10.61 -33.91 -25.85
N GLN A 193 10.03 -32.72 -25.72
CA GLN A 193 9.54 -32.14 -24.46
C GLN A 193 8.11 -31.64 -24.61
N PHE A 194 7.35 -31.72 -23.52
CA PHE A 194 5.97 -31.23 -23.42
C PHE A 194 5.69 -30.74 -22.00
N ASP A 195 4.78 -29.79 -21.88
CA ASP A 195 4.33 -29.28 -20.58
C ASP A 195 3.02 -29.98 -20.16
N SER A 196 2.82 -30.13 -18.85
CA SER A 196 1.56 -30.65 -18.30
C SER A 196 1.19 -29.94 -17.01
N ASP A 197 -0.04 -29.42 -16.95
CA ASP A 197 -0.57 -28.64 -15.84
C ASP A 197 -1.48 -29.50 -14.95
N HIS A 198 -1.30 -29.40 -13.64
CA HIS A 198 -2.04 -30.19 -12.63
C HIS A 198 -2.53 -29.29 -11.50
N VAL A 199 -3.67 -29.63 -10.91
CA VAL A 199 -4.20 -28.93 -9.72
C VAL A 199 -3.58 -29.55 -8.46
N LEU A 200 -3.09 -28.72 -7.54
CA LEU A 200 -2.49 -29.18 -6.29
C LEU A 200 -3.55 -29.57 -5.24
N ASP A 201 -3.30 -30.66 -4.51
CA ASP A 201 -4.11 -31.05 -3.35
C ASP A 201 -3.68 -30.27 -2.09
N ILE A 202 -4.68 -29.64 -1.46
CA ILE A 202 -4.55 -28.63 -0.40
C ILE A 202 -4.97 -29.26 0.93
N HIS A 203 -4.02 -29.94 1.58
CA HIS A 203 -4.26 -30.58 2.88
C HIS A 203 -3.66 -29.82 4.09
N GLU A 204 -2.53 -29.09 3.92
CA GLU A 204 -1.80 -28.45 5.05
C GLU A 204 -1.38 -26.98 4.81
N THR A 205 -2.07 -26.23 3.94
CA THR A 205 -1.70 -24.84 3.57
C THR A 205 -1.72 -23.83 4.71
N ASN A 206 -2.59 -24.02 5.72
CA ASN A 206 -2.78 -23.10 6.85
C ASN A 206 -1.53 -22.93 7.76
N LEU A 207 -0.43 -23.65 7.47
CA LEU A 207 0.80 -23.72 8.28
C LEU A 207 1.99 -22.93 7.71
N TYR A 208 1.78 -22.03 6.74
CA TYR A 208 2.82 -21.19 6.13
C TYR A 208 3.87 -20.65 7.13
N PRO A 209 5.20 -20.79 6.88
CA PRO A 209 5.85 -21.36 5.70
C PRO A 209 6.15 -22.87 5.84
N PHE A 210 5.50 -23.57 6.77
CA PHE A 210 5.60 -25.03 6.95
C PHE A 210 4.50 -25.81 6.22
N ASP A 211 3.76 -25.12 5.35
CA ASP A 211 2.83 -25.64 4.36
C ASP A 211 3.43 -26.81 3.54
N THR A 212 2.56 -27.77 3.23
CA THR A 212 2.84 -28.90 2.36
C THR A 212 1.70 -29.09 1.37
N TYR A 213 2.06 -29.46 0.14
CA TYR A 213 1.14 -29.72 -0.97
C TYR A 213 1.43 -31.11 -1.52
N GLN A 214 0.41 -31.78 -2.05
CA GLN A 214 0.57 -33.09 -2.70
C GLN A 214 -0.09 -33.08 -4.09
N LEU A 215 0.43 -33.92 -4.98
CA LEU A 215 -0.21 -34.31 -6.22
C LEU A 215 0.01 -35.81 -6.44
N SER A 216 -0.94 -36.48 -7.09
CA SER A 216 -0.76 -37.81 -7.68
C SER A 216 -1.29 -37.78 -9.11
N THR A 217 -0.45 -38.12 -10.09
CA THR A 217 -0.82 -38.19 -11.52
C THR A 217 -0.42 -39.54 -12.12
N ALA A 218 -1.15 -40.02 -13.13
CA ALA A 218 -0.91 -41.31 -13.78
C ALA A 218 -0.68 -41.17 -15.28
N ILE A 219 0.54 -41.51 -15.74
CA ILE A 219 0.96 -41.37 -17.14
C ILE A 219 1.01 -42.75 -17.82
N ARG A 220 0.65 -42.82 -19.10
CA ARG A 220 0.88 -43.99 -19.98
C ARG A 220 1.45 -43.56 -21.33
N ALA A 221 2.25 -44.44 -21.93
CA ALA A 221 2.71 -44.32 -23.30
C ALA A 221 2.11 -45.43 -24.17
N VAL A 222 1.78 -45.09 -25.42
CA VAL A 222 1.26 -46.02 -26.44
C VAL A 222 2.05 -45.79 -27.73
N ASN A 223 2.35 -46.85 -28.48
CA ASN A 223 2.97 -46.73 -29.78
C ASN A 223 1.99 -46.06 -30.77
N SER A 224 2.37 -44.92 -31.36
CA SER A 224 1.48 -44.15 -32.25
C SER A 224 1.04 -44.93 -33.50
N VAL A 225 1.85 -45.92 -33.94
CA VAL A 225 1.64 -46.69 -35.18
C VAL A 225 1.00 -48.06 -34.90
N THR A 226 1.45 -48.81 -33.89
CA THR A 226 0.89 -50.14 -33.57
C THR A 226 -0.28 -50.11 -32.59
N ASN A 227 -0.48 -48.97 -31.90
CA ASN A 227 -1.46 -48.79 -30.84
C ASN A 227 -1.27 -49.75 -29.63
N GLU A 228 -0.05 -50.27 -29.47
CA GLU A 228 0.34 -51.13 -28.34
C GLU A 228 0.90 -50.31 -27.17
N THR A 229 0.63 -50.74 -25.94
CA THR A 229 1.01 -50.00 -24.73
C THR A 229 2.49 -50.21 -24.39
N ILE A 230 3.26 -49.13 -24.29
CA ILE A 230 4.70 -49.16 -23.97
C ILE A 230 4.90 -48.85 -22.48
N PRO A 231 5.55 -49.74 -21.70
CA PRO A 231 5.75 -49.52 -20.27
C PRO A 231 6.82 -48.46 -20.01
N ILE A 232 6.47 -47.45 -19.22
CA ILE A 232 7.41 -46.44 -18.73
C ILE A 232 8.19 -47.04 -17.55
N ARG A 233 9.53 -47.00 -17.58
CA ARG A 233 10.41 -47.58 -16.56
C ARG A 233 10.65 -46.71 -15.34
N LYS A 234 10.52 -45.39 -15.51
CA LYS A 234 10.74 -44.41 -14.44
C LYS A 234 10.00 -43.11 -14.74
N LEU A 235 9.43 -42.53 -13.69
CA LEU A 235 9.06 -41.12 -13.65
C LEU A 235 9.93 -40.43 -12.58
N SER A 236 10.46 -39.25 -12.87
CA SER A 236 11.32 -38.48 -11.96
C SER A 236 11.28 -37.00 -12.33
N THR A 237 11.32 -36.10 -11.34
CA THR A 237 11.51 -34.66 -11.55
C THR A 237 12.87 -34.21 -11.02
N VAL A 238 13.21 -32.92 -11.20
CA VAL A 238 14.18 -32.25 -10.34
C VAL A 238 13.75 -32.33 -8.86
N ASP A 239 14.71 -32.45 -7.95
CA ASP A 239 14.46 -32.59 -6.50
C ASP A 239 14.16 -31.26 -5.79
N ALA A 240 14.44 -30.11 -6.43
CA ALA A 240 14.21 -28.78 -5.88
C ALA A 240 14.05 -27.70 -6.95
N THR A 241 13.26 -26.67 -6.63
CA THR A 241 13.13 -25.40 -7.35
C THR A 241 13.70 -24.26 -6.49
N THR A 242 13.57 -23.02 -6.95
CA THR A 242 13.93 -21.82 -6.14
C THR A 242 13.14 -21.72 -4.84
N SER A 243 11.87 -22.13 -4.86
CA SER A 243 10.92 -21.96 -3.75
C SER A 243 10.57 -23.26 -3.01
N PHE A 244 10.63 -24.42 -3.68
CA PHE A 244 10.15 -25.70 -3.15
C PHE A 244 11.16 -26.84 -3.30
N ASP A 245 11.36 -27.60 -2.23
CA ASP A 245 11.84 -28.98 -2.28
C ASP A 245 10.72 -29.84 -2.92
N VAL A 246 11.05 -30.63 -3.95
CA VAL A 246 10.11 -31.41 -4.78
C VAL A 246 10.39 -32.90 -4.59
N ILE A 247 9.62 -33.56 -3.72
CA ILE A 247 9.83 -34.98 -3.42
C ILE A 247 8.96 -35.84 -4.35
N SER A 248 9.55 -36.37 -5.42
CA SER A 248 8.89 -37.31 -6.35
C SER A 248 9.02 -38.76 -5.92
N THR A 249 7.94 -39.53 -6.09
CA THR A 249 7.89 -40.99 -5.90
C THR A 249 7.02 -41.62 -6.97
N ASP A 250 7.45 -42.74 -7.58
CA ASP A 250 6.75 -43.39 -8.70
C ASP A 250 6.49 -44.89 -8.47
N VAL A 251 5.36 -45.37 -9.00
CA VAL A 251 4.84 -46.74 -8.79
C VAL A 251 4.17 -47.26 -10.07
N ASP A 252 4.42 -48.51 -10.45
CA ASP A 252 3.71 -49.18 -11.55
C ASP A 252 2.25 -49.49 -11.19
N THR A 253 1.32 -49.08 -12.06
CA THR A 253 -0.13 -49.19 -11.87
C THR A 253 -0.81 -49.70 -13.15
N PHE A 254 -2.14 -49.88 -13.11
CA PHE A 254 -2.90 -50.29 -14.29
C PHE A 254 -4.25 -49.58 -14.36
N HIS A 255 -4.48 -48.80 -15.42
CA HIS A 255 -5.80 -48.29 -15.73
C HIS A 255 -6.70 -49.40 -16.30
N THR A 256 -7.92 -49.51 -15.80
CA THR A 256 -8.94 -50.43 -16.32
C THR A 256 -10.03 -49.63 -17.02
N PHE A 257 -10.21 -49.86 -18.33
CA PHE A 257 -11.26 -49.18 -19.11
C PHE A 257 -12.65 -49.79 -18.83
N SER A 258 -13.70 -49.10 -19.30
CA SER A 258 -15.10 -49.57 -19.28
C SER A 258 -15.27 -50.99 -19.83
N ASP A 259 -14.41 -51.36 -20.78
CA ASP A 259 -14.48 -52.58 -21.58
C ASP A 259 -13.75 -53.75 -20.89
N GLY A 260 -13.29 -53.54 -19.64
CA GLY A 260 -12.55 -54.52 -18.83
C GLY A 260 -11.08 -54.69 -19.20
N THR A 261 -10.61 -54.03 -20.26
CA THR A 261 -9.20 -54.03 -20.68
C THR A 261 -8.33 -53.30 -19.66
N ARG A 262 -7.21 -53.93 -19.30
CA ARG A 262 -6.20 -53.35 -18.41
C ARG A 262 -5.00 -52.88 -19.22
N VAL A 263 -4.59 -51.64 -18.99
CA VAL A 263 -3.45 -51.00 -19.65
C VAL A 263 -2.44 -50.60 -18.58
N PRO A 264 -1.12 -50.88 -18.76
CA PRO A 264 -0.11 -50.40 -17.84
C PRO A 264 -0.08 -48.87 -17.80
N THR A 265 0.00 -48.33 -16.60
CA THR A 265 0.21 -46.92 -16.29
C THR A 265 1.35 -46.83 -15.29
N ARG A 266 1.99 -45.66 -15.17
CA ARG A 266 2.89 -45.39 -14.05
C ARG A 266 2.37 -44.16 -13.31
N GLU A 267 2.12 -44.34 -12.02
CA GLU A 267 1.66 -43.27 -11.15
C GLU A 267 2.87 -42.58 -10.53
N MET A 268 2.82 -41.26 -10.45
CA MET A 268 3.81 -40.44 -9.75
C MET A 268 3.11 -39.56 -8.73
N THR A 269 3.48 -39.74 -7.46
CA THR A 269 3.08 -38.87 -6.36
C THR A 269 4.22 -37.90 -6.04
N VAL A 270 3.90 -36.61 -6.06
CA VAL A 270 4.79 -35.48 -5.75
C VAL A 270 4.36 -34.85 -4.43
N LYS A 271 5.32 -34.51 -3.58
CA LYS A 271 5.08 -33.73 -2.36
C LYS A 271 5.99 -32.50 -2.33
N LEU A 272 5.37 -31.32 -2.30
CA LEU A 272 6.06 -30.03 -2.30
C LEU A 272 6.22 -29.51 -0.86
N LYS A 273 7.39 -28.96 -0.56
CA LYS A 273 7.69 -28.31 0.74
C LYS A 273 8.57 -27.09 0.50
N ARG A 274 8.29 -25.95 1.14
CA ARG A 274 9.14 -24.75 0.98
C ARG A 274 10.59 -25.00 1.38
N THR A 275 11.56 -24.54 0.58
CA THR A 275 12.99 -24.73 0.90
C THR A 275 13.34 -24.13 2.26
N ALA A 276 14.39 -24.67 2.91
CA ALA A 276 14.86 -24.17 4.20
C ALA A 276 15.24 -22.67 4.18
N ALA A 277 15.71 -22.16 3.04
CA ALA A 277 16.02 -20.75 2.83
C ALA A 277 14.76 -19.87 2.84
N VAL A 278 13.75 -20.25 2.04
CA VAL A 278 12.44 -19.57 1.98
C VAL A 278 11.75 -19.55 3.34
N ARG A 279 11.75 -20.68 4.04
CA ARG A 279 11.24 -20.81 5.41
C ARG A 279 11.94 -19.85 6.39
N THR A 280 13.27 -19.82 6.35
CA THR A 280 14.07 -18.93 7.22
C THR A 280 13.78 -17.46 6.93
N TYR A 281 13.68 -17.07 5.67
CA TYR A 281 13.38 -15.69 5.26
C TYR A 281 11.98 -15.24 5.70
N ALA A 282 10.94 -16.06 5.48
CA ALA A 282 9.58 -15.80 5.93
C ALA A 282 9.49 -15.68 7.47
N LEU A 283 10.18 -16.55 8.22
CA LEU A 283 10.25 -16.50 9.68
C LEU A 283 10.96 -15.23 10.19
N LEU A 284 12.03 -14.77 9.53
CA LEU A 284 12.71 -13.52 9.88
C LEU A 284 11.77 -12.31 9.71
N LEU A 285 11.03 -12.23 8.59
CA LEU A 285 10.03 -11.18 8.37
C LEU A 285 8.88 -11.26 9.41
N TRP A 286 8.43 -12.47 9.76
CA TRP A 286 7.42 -12.68 10.80
C TRP A 286 7.89 -12.22 12.19
N ILE A 287 9.15 -12.50 12.56
CA ILE A 287 9.76 -12.01 13.81
C ILE A 287 9.82 -10.48 13.79
N VAL A 288 10.26 -9.86 12.69
CA VAL A 288 10.30 -8.39 12.56
C VAL A 288 8.90 -7.78 12.71
N ASN A 289 7.88 -8.37 12.10
CA ASN A 289 6.50 -7.92 12.22
C ASN A 289 5.97 -8.00 13.66
N TRP A 290 6.27 -9.08 14.39
CA TRP A 290 5.95 -9.17 15.82
C TRP A 290 6.74 -8.17 16.67
N MET A 291 8.04 -7.95 16.38
CA MET A 291 8.84 -6.92 17.08
C MET A 291 8.25 -5.53 16.88
N LEU A 292 7.86 -5.15 15.66
CA LEU A 292 7.19 -3.87 15.38
C LEU A 292 5.83 -3.77 16.10
N THR A 293 5.06 -4.86 16.14
CA THR A 293 3.78 -4.95 16.87
C THR A 293 4.00 -4.71 18.38
N HIS A 294 4.98 -5.36 18.99
CA HIS A 294 5.32 -5.18 20.40
C HIS A 294 5.90 -3.78 20.69
N ILE A 295 6.64 -3.17 19.76
CA ILE A 295 7.10 -1.78 19.86
C ILE A 295 5.90 -0.82 19.88
N SER A 296 4.91 -1.00 19.01
CA SER A 296 3.70 -0.17 18.98
C SER A 296 2.88 -0.30 20.28
N LEU A 297 2.71 -1.54 20.79
CA LEU A 297 2.04 -1.80 22.06
C LEU A 297 2.82 -1.22 23.26
N GLY A 298 4.15 -1.33 23.25
CA GLY A 298 5.02 -0.71 24.26
C GLY A 298 4.93 0.82 24.24
N GLN A 299 4.87 1.43 23.06
CA GLN A 299 4.66 2.87 22.91
C GLN A 299 3.29 3.31 23.46
N LEU A 300 2.22 2.53 23.27
CA LEU A 300 0.93 2.79 23.93
C LEU A 300 1.02 2.75 25.46
N VAL A 301 1.68 1.74 26.03
CA VAL A 301 1.84 1.60 27.50
C VAL A 301 2.69 2.73 28.10
N LEU A 302 3.71 3.20 27.37
CA LEU A 302 4.50 4.38 27.75
C LEU A 302 3.70 5.68 27.60
N ALA A 303 2.94 5.82 26.51
CA ALA A 303 2.07 6.97 26.25
C ALA A 303 1.03 7.17 27.37
N ALA A 304 0.36 6.10 27.79
CA ALA A 304 -0.61 6.11 28.89
C ALA A 304 -0.02 6.51 30.25
N LYS A 305 1.32 6.50 30.39
CA LYS A 305 2.06 6.97 31.58
C LYS A 305 2.77 8.32 31.36
N SER A 306 2.70 8.89 30.15
CA SER A 306 3.44 10.10 29.78
C SER A 306 2.53 11.33 29.70
N VAL A 307 2.94 12.43 30.35
CA VAL A 307 2.21 13.71 30.35
C VAL A 307 2.72 14.66 29.24
N ASN A 308 3.79 14.28 28.53
CA ASN A 308 4.46 15.15 27.55
C ASN A 308 3.87 15.00 26.13
N SER A 309 3.09 15.99 25.70
CA SER A 309 2.46 16.03 24.36
C SER A 309 3.46 15.91 23.19
N LYS A 310 4.71 16.36 23.34
CA LYS A 310 5.75 16.20 22.29
C LYS A 310 6.16 14.74 22.12
N THR A 311 6.36 14.03 23.22
CA THR A 311 6.68 12.59 23.22
C THR A 311 5.53 11.76 22.67
N LEU A 312 4.30 12.10 23.08
CA LEU A 312 3.07 11.45 22.65
C LEU A 312 2.80 11.57 21.14
N LYS A 313 3.12 12.73 20.55
CA LYS A 313 3.07 12.92 19.08
C LYS A 313 4.12 12.08 18.35
N ILE A 314 5.33 11.91 18.89
CA ILE A 314 6.35 11.01 18.32
C ILE A 314 5.86 9.55 18.34
N TYR A 315 5.30 9.07 19.45
CA TYR A 315 4.72 7.71 19.53
C TYR A 315 3.58 7.51 18.54
N SER A 316 2.71 8.50 18.36
CA SER A 316 1.61 8.42 17.38
C SER A 316 2.11 8.34 15.93
N VAL A 317 3.14 9.10 15.57
CA VAL A 317 3.80 9.01 14.24
C VAL A 317 4.48 7.66 14.04
N ASN A 318 5.17 7.14 15.06
CA ASN A 318 5.82 5.83 14.99
C ASN A 318 4.79 4.69 14.81
N ALA A 319 3.69 4.70 15.56
CA ALA A 319 2.63 3.69 15.43
C ALA A 319 1.96 3.73 14.05
N PHE A 320 1.74 4.92 13.50
CA PHE A 320 1.23 5.07 12.13
C PHE A 320 2.22 4.55 11.07
N ALA A 321 3.51 4.83 11.24
CA ALA A 321 4.56 4.28 10.37
C ALA A 321 4.64 2.74 10.45
N ILE A 322 4.44 2.16 11.64
CA ILE A 322 4.38 0.70 11.83
C ILE A 322 3.17 0.08 11.11
N ILE A 323 1.99 0.71 11.19
CA ILE A 323 0.79 0.27 10.47
C ILE A 323 1.00 0.28 8.95
N LEU A 324 1.73 1.27 8.42
CA LEU A 324 2.08 1.31 6.99
C LEU A 324 3.18 0.31 6.62
N ALA A 325 4.10 0.00 7.53
CA ALA A 325 5.21 -0.92 7.27
C ALA A 325 4.80 -2.40 7.30
N LEU A 326 3.91 -2.82 8.20
CA LEU A 326 3.51 -4.22 8.35
C LEU A 326 2.97 -4.86 7.05
N PRO A 327 2.06 -4.22 6.28
CA PRO A 327 1.63 -4.75 4.98
C PRO A 327 2.77 -4.82 3.96
N GLN A 328 3.69 -3.85 3.93
CA GLN A 328 4.81 -3.89 2.98
C GLN A 328 5.79 -5.03 3.29
N LEU A 329 6.03 -5.29 4.59
CA LEU A 329 6.85 -6.41 5.04
C LEU A 329 6.16 -7.77 4.81
N ARG A 330 4.82 -7.84 4.93
CA ARG A 330 4.02 -9.01 4.52
C ARG A 330 4.11 -9.25 3.01
N ASN A 331 3.98 -8.20 2.20
CA ASN A 331 4.08 -8.28 0.74
C ASN A 331 5.50 -8.60 0.23
N SER A 332 6.53 -8.49 1.09
CA SER A 332 7.88 -9.00 0.78
C SER A 332 8.12 -10.44 1.21
N MET A 333 7.15 -11.10 1.86
CA MET A 333 7.25 -12.54 2.14
C MET A 333 7.04 -13.34 0.84
N PRO A 334 7.67 -14.52 0.70
CA PRO A 334 7.41 -15.45 -0.39
C PRO A 334 5.92 -15.68 -0.58
N ASP A 335 5.42 -15.41 -1.78
CA ASP A 335 4.02 -15.57 -2.21
C ASP A 335 3.01 -14.77 -1.36
N ALA A 336 3.48 -13.70 -0.70
CA ALA A 336 2.71 -12.63 -0.04
C ALA A 336 1.38 -13.09 0.62
N PRO A 337 1.42 -14.09 1.53
CA PRO A 337 0.27 -14.95 1.87
C PRO A 337 -0.95 -14.16 2.32
N GLY A 338 -2.14 -14.59 1.88
CA GLY A 338 -3.43 -13.93 2.11
C GLY A 338 -3.78 -13.66 3.58
N PHE A 339 -4.55 -12.60 3.84
CA PHE A 339 -5.13 -12.34 5.17
C PHE A 339 -6.29 -13.31 5.42
N ASP A 340 -5.96 -14.56 5.76
CA ASP A 340 -6.92 -15.64 5.91
C ASP A 340 -7.72 -15.49 7.20
N ALA A 341 -8.80 -14.71 7.06
CA ALA A 341 -9.75 -14.36 8.10
C ALA A 341 -11.18 -14.57 7.57
N TYR A 342 -11.55 -15.83 7.31
CA TYR A 342 -12.91 -16.16 6.89
C TYR A 342 -13.88 -16.01 8.07
N LEU A 343 -14.48 -14.82 8.18
CA LEU A 343 -15.48 -14.50 9.19
C LEU A 343 -16.78 -15.27 8.91
N ILE A 344 -16.86 -16.50 9.42
CA ILE A 344 -18.07 -17.33 9.39
C ILE A 344 -19.16 -16.64 10.21
N LEU A 345 -20.02 -15.85 9.55
CA LEU A 345 -21.28 -15.34 10.08
C LEU A 345 -22.39 -16.41 9.99
N GLN A 346 -22.02 -17.67 10.23
CA GLN A 346 -22.93 -18.79 10.42
C GLN A 346 -23.03 -19.02 11.94
N ASP A 347 -24.22 -18.80 12.48
CA ASP A 347 -24.59 -18.85 13.90
C ASP A 347 -24.02 -17.75 14.82
N MET A 348 -24.83 -17.37 15.81
CA MET A 348 -24.57 -16.27 16.75
C MET A 348 -23.68 -16.73 17.91
N SER A 349 -22.48 -17.22 17.58
CA SER A 349 -21.46 -17.66 18.53
C SER A 349 -20.11 -17.04 18.19
N LEU A 350 -19.51 -16.30 19.13
CA LEU A 350 -18.24 -15.59 18.94
C LEU A 350 -17.05 -16.57 19.05
N ILE A 351 -17.03 -17.57 18.17
CA ILE A 351 -15.94 -18.53 18.03
C ILE A 351 -14.94 -17.95 17.04
N LEU A 352 -13.67 -17.88 17.46
CA LEU A 352 -12.54 -17.52 16.61
C LEU A 352 -12.21 -18.70 15.67
N GLY A 353 -13.09 -18.94 14.69
CA GLY A 353 -12.82 -19.86 13.60
C GLY A 353 -11.70 -19.32 12.72
N SER A 354 -10.59 -20.07 12.64
CA SER A 354 -9.48 -19.84 11.72
C SER A 354 -8.98 -18.39 11.64
N ILE A 355 -8.45 -17.86 12.75
CA ILE A 355 -7.43 -16.81 12.65
C ILE A 355 -6.16 -17.43 12.04
N ASP A 356 -5.51 -16.73 11.10
CA ASP A 356 -4.08 -16.89 10.71
C ASP A 356 -3.30 -17.66 11.81
N THR A 357 -2.97 -18.94 11.60
CA THR A 357 -2.43 -19.79 12.69
C THR A 357 -1.07 -19.28 13.20
N ILE A 358 -0.40 -18.46 12.38
CA ILE A 358 0.89 -17.80 12.61
C ILE A 358 0.70 -16.34 13.13
N GLY A 359 -0.51 -15.79 13.09
CA GLY A 359 -0.90 -14.56 13.79
C GLY A 359 -0.72 -13.23 13.03
N TYR A 360 -0.69 -13.24 11.69
CA TYR A 360 -0.52 -12.01 10.89
C TYR A 360 -1.70 -11.01 11.03
N PHE A 361 -2.95 -11.46 10.99
CA PHE A 361 -4.13 -10.65 11.27
C PHE A 361 -4.08 -10.02 12.68
N PRO A 362 -3.79 -10.77 13.77
CA PRO A 362 -3.50 -10.21 15.08
C PRO A 362 -2.44 -9.10 15.12
N GLN A 363 -1.32 -9.20 14.37
CA GLN A 363 -0.32 -8.11 14.30
C GLN A 363 -0.96 -6.80 13.81
N THR A 364 -1.71 -6.88 12.72
CA THR A 364 -2.37 -5.72 12.11
C THR A 364 -3.46 -5.14 13.01
N VAL A 365 -4.29 -5.98 13.63
CA VAL A 365 -5.33 -5.55 14.58
C VAL A 365 -4.73 -4.90 15.83
N LEU A 366 -3.70 -5.49 16.44
CA LEU A 366 -3.05 -4.96 17.65
C LEU A 366 -2.37 -3.61 17.38
N THR A 367 -1.68 -3.45 16.25
CA THR A 367 -1.10 -2.16 15.86
C THR A 367 -2.16 -1.11 15.57
N GLY A 368 -3.20 -1.44 14.79
CA GLY A 368 -4.34 -0.56 14.52
C GLY A 368 -5.00 -0.03 15.79
N LEU A 369 -5.36 -0.92 16.73
CA LEU A 369 -5.90 -0.56 18.03
C LEU A 369 -4.93 0.33 18.83
N SER A 370 -3.63 0.03 18.81
CA SER A 370 -2.64 0.83 19.54
C SER A 370 -2.51 2.27 19.00
N ALA A 371 -2.56 2.47 17.67
CA ALA A 371 -2.52 3.80 17.07
C ALA A 371 -3.81 4.59 17.34
N VAL A 372 -4.99 3.96 17.26
CA VAL A 372 -6.27 4.60 17.60
C VAL A 372 -6.26 5.07 19.06
N LEU A 373 -5.80 4.23 19.99
CA LEU A 373 -5.69 4.61 21.40
C LEU A 373 -4.63 5.71 21.64
N LEU A 374 -3.50 5.69 20.94
CA LEU A 374 -2.50 6.77 20.96
C LEU A 374 -3.08 8.12 20.48
N LEU A 375 -3.92 8.12 19.44
CA LEU A 375 -4.62 9.32 18.96
C LEU A 375 -5.65 9.83 19.98
N VAL A 376 -6.41 8.94 20.63
CA VAL A 376 -7.37 9.31 21.68
C VAL A 376 -6.66 9.92 22.90
N ILE A 377 -5.54 9.34 23.33
CA ILE A 377 -4.71 9.89 24.43
C ILE A 377 -4.11 11.24 24.01
N SER A 378 -3.67 11.39 22.75
CA SER A 378 -3.19 12.66 22.20
C SER A 378 -4.25 13.76 22.25
N PHE A 379 -5.45 13.49 21.75
CA PHE A 379 -6.55 14.46 21.71
C PHE A 379 -7.02 14.85 23.12
N LYS A 380 -7.14 13.89 24.04
CA LYS A 380 -7.45 14.17 25.45
C LYS A 380 -6.37 15.01 26.14
N GLY A 381 -5.10 14.84 25.76
CA GLY A 381 -3.98 15.62 26.27
C GLY A 381 -3.99 17.10 25.85
N GLU A 382 -4.58 17.44 24.71
CA GLU A 382 -4.70 18.84 24.23
C GLU A 382 -5.96 19.56 24.73
N LEU A 383 -6.91 18.82 25.33
CA LEU A 383 -8.11 19.36 25.98
C LEU A 383 -7.95 19.59 27.50
N GLY A 384 -6.71 19.58 28.01
CA GLY A 384 -6.40 19.93 29.40
C GLY A 384 -6.62 21.43 29.70
N PRO A 385 -7.03 21.80 30.93
CA PRO A 385 -7.53 23.15 31.23
C PRO A 385 -6.42 24.22 31.15
N THR A 386 -6.46 25.02 30.09
CA THR A 386 -5.57 26.20 29.90
C THR A 386 -6.31 27.50 30.25
N TYR A 387 -7.20 27.47 31.26
CA TYR A 387 -8.23 28.51 31.46
C TYR A 387 -8.45 28.94 32.93
N LEU A 388 -7.51 28.66 33.84
CA LEU A 388 -7.65 29.02 35.27
C LEU A 388 -6.49 29.83 35.87
N ASP A 389 -5.46 30.20 35.09
CA ASP A 389 -4.29 30.96 35.57
C ASP A 389 -4.29 32.45 35.15
N SER A 390 -5.36 32.96 34.52
CA SER A 390 -5.32 34.25 33.80
C SER A 390 -5.92 35.48 34.50
N GLU A 391 -6.70 35.32 35.59
CA GLU A 391 -7.42 36.46 36.21
C GLU A 391 -6.82 36.96 37.54
N ASP A 392 -6.34 36.09 38.42
CA ASP A 392 -5.86 36.48 39.76
C ASP A 392 -4.53 37.28 39.78
N SER A 393 -3.84 37.40 38.64
CA SER A 393 -2.56 38.10 38.51
C SER A 393 -2.62 39.64 38.71
N LYS A 394 -3.80 40.24 38.96
CA LYS A 394 -4.02 41.69 38.86
C LYS A 394 -4.48 42.42 40.13
N LEU A 395 -4.26 41.87 41.33
CA LEU A 395 -4.38 42.68 42.55
C LEU A 395 -3.37 42.30 43.66
N ALA A 396 -2.25 43.02 43.69
CA ALA A 396 -1.28 42.99 44.79
C ALA A 396 -0.83 44.43 45.15
N PRO A 397 -1.06 44.90 46.39
CA PRO A 397 -0.51 46.17 46.87
C PRO A 397 1.00 46.07 47.16
N PRO A 398 1.74 47.20 47.21
CA PRO A 398 3.18 47.20 47.45
C PRO A 398 3.57 46.80 48.88
N ALA A 399 4.80 46.33 49.05
CA ALA A 399 5.31 45.75 50.30
C ALA A 399 5.92 46.76 51.29
N GLU A 400 5.88 46.42 52.58
CA GLU A 400 6.68 47.01 53.67
C GLU A 400 7.45 45.90 54.43
N PRO A 401 8.52 46.24 55.20
CA PRO A 401 9.64 45.32 55.39
C PRO A 401 9.64 44.46 56.68
N GLU A 402 10.10 43.21 56.48
CA GLU A 402 10.95 42.35 57.33
C GLU A 402 11.08 42.63 58.85
N LYS A 403 10.66 41.65 59.68
CA LYS A 403 11.24 41.37 61.01
C LYS A 403 11.27 39.88 61.41
N SER A 404 12.48 39.33 61.45
CA SER A 404 13.06 38.42 62.46
C SER A 404 12.18 37.49 63.35
N GLU A 405 12.38 36.17 63.15
CA GLU A 405 12.84 35.18 64.15
C GLU A 405 11.94 34.51 65.25
N TYR A 406 12.25 33.21 65.44
CA TYR A 406 12.19 32.32 66.62
C TYR A 406 10.87 31.92 67.36
N SER A 407 10.37 30.73 66.98
CA SER A 407 10.05 29.54 67.84
C SER A 407 9.23 29.63 69.15
N LEU A 408 8.19 28.77 69.29
CA LEU A 408 8.18 27.64 70.27
C LEU A 408 6.94 26.71 70.20
N GLN A 409 7.08 25.55 70.84
CA GLN A 409 6.35 24.27 70.77
C GLN A 409 4.99 24.14 71.52
N LEU A 410 4.40 22.93 71.39
CA LEU A 410 3.36 22.26 72.21
C LEU A 410 1.93 22.86 72.15
N ASP A 411 0.86 22.15 72.51
CA ASP A 411 0.39 20.73 72.38
C ASP A 411 -0.96 20.69 73.11
N THR A 412 -2.04 20.21 72.48
CA THR A 412 -3.14 19.63 73.26
C THR A 412 -3.93 18.57 72.49
N ARG A 413 -3.98 17.38 73.08
CA ARG A 413 -4.74 16.20 72.64
C ARG A 413 -6.24 16.39 72.91
N GLN A 414 -7.10 15.67 72.18
CA GLN A 414 -7.99 14.66 72.79
C GLN A 414 -8.64 13.67 71.80
N PHE A 415 -9.37 12.70 72.34
CA PHE A 415 -9.67 11.39 71.73
C PHE A 415 -11.15 11.21 71.27
N ARG A 416 -11.36 10.20 70.41
CA ARG A 416 -12.63 9.44 70.17
C ARG A 416 -13.10 8.69 71.45
N PRO A 417 -14.32 8.08 71.56
CA PRO A 417 -15.21 7.50 70.53
C PRO A 417 -16.66 8.06 70.62
N LEU A 418 -17.82 7.42 70.36
CA LEU A 418 -18.25 6.02 70.09
C LEU A 418 -19.49 6.02 69.14
N SER A 419 -20.44 5.08 69.28
CA SER A 419 -21.57 4.83 68.35
C SER A 419 -22.80 4.22 69.06
N THR A 420 -23.94 4.14 68.33
CA THR A 420 -25.07 3.16 68.49
C THR A 420 -25.94 3.24 69.78
N THR A 421 -27.29 3.13 69.81
CA THR A 421 -28.37 2.95 68.79
C THR A 421 -29.78 3.30 69.37
N THR A 422 -30.86 3.27 68.55
CA THR A 422 -32.27 2.84 68.88
C THR A 422 -33.18 3.72 69.80
N VAL A 423 -34.54 3.82 69.69
CA VAL A 423 -35.59 3.37 68.71
C VAL A 423 -37.00 4.00 68.98
N ASN A 424 -37.95 3.87 68.02
CA ASN A 424 -39.45 3.95 68.11
C ASN A 424 -40.20 5.33 68.10
N GLN A 425 -41.43 5.49 67.54
CA GLN A 425 -42.25 4.73 66.53
C GLN A 425 -43.54 5.51 66.12
N ARG A 426 -44.29 5.01 65.10
CA ARG A 426 -45.75 5.15 64.79
C ARG A 426 -46.20 6.26 63.81
N ASP A 427 -47.22 6.10 62.94
CA ASP A 427 -48.12 4.95 62.63
C ASP A 427 -48.81 5.06 61.23
N VAL A 428 -49.41 3.94 60.72
CA VAL A 428 -50.52 3.82 59.69
C VAL A 428 -50.21 4.15 58.21
N GLU A 429 -50.78 3.53 57.15
CA GLU A 429 -51.32 2.17 56.84
C GLU A 429 -51.62 2.12 55.28
N PRO A 430 -51.54 0.98 54.54
CA PRO A 430 -51.71 0.96 53.06
C PRO A 430 -52.71 -0.09 52.47
N THR A 431 -52.74 -0.22 51.12
CA THR A 431 -52.94 -1.45 50.29
C THR A 431 -54.09 -1.53 49.24
N LEU A 432 -54.07 -2.64 48.48
CA LEU A 432 -54.59 -2.95 47.13
C LEU A 432 -55.98 -3.65 47.17
N PRO A 433 -56.73 -3.82 46.04
CA PRO A 433 -56.46 -4.91 45.07
C PRO A 433 -56.83 -4.60 43.59
N THR A 434 -56.90 -5.50 42.59
CA THR A 434 -56.09 -6.65 42.05
C THR A 434 -56.98 -7.35 40.98
N THR A 435 -56.38 -7.97 39.95
CA THR A 435 -56.92 -9.08 39.07
C THR A 435 -57.97 -8.85 37.95
N ALA A 436 -57.53 -9.17 36.72
CA ALA A 436 -58.08 -10.19 35.79
C ALA A 436 -59.13 -9.88 34.69
N SER A 437 -58.61 -9.83 33.44
CA SER A 437 -59.02 -10.59 32.24
C SER A 437 -60.36 -10.37 31.47
N SER A 438 -60.19 -10.28 30.13
CA SER A 438 -60.99 -10.92 29.05
C SER A 438 -62.01 -10.12 28.19
N VAL A 439 -61.59 -9.89 26.93
CA VAL A 439 -62.25 -10.38 25.68
C VAL A 439 -63.65 -9.86 25.25
N THR A 440 -63.62 -9.03 24.19
CA THR A 440 -64.56 -8.88 23.03
C THR A 440 -65.86 -8.04 23.03
N LEU A 441 -66.08 -7.48 21.83
CA LEU A 441 -67.31 -7.29 21.03
C LEU A 441 -67.94 -5.88 20.86
N ASN A 442 -68.27 -5.63 19.60
CA ASN A 442 -68.60 -4.39 18.91
C ASN A 442 -70.00 -3.82 19.26
N ASN A 443 -70.26 -2.53 18.94
CA ASN A 443 -71.09 -2.15 17.77
C ASN A 443 -71.27 -0.62 17.61
N ASP A 444 -71.27 -0.17 16.34
CA ASP A 444 -71.85 1.08 15.79
C ASP A 444 -73.41 1.01 15.79
N PRO A 445 -74.24 2.05 15.45
CA PRO A 445 -74.02 3.05 14.37
C PRO A 445 -74.72 4.46 14.44
N ASP A 446 -74.67 5.17 13.30
CA ASP A 446 -75.59 6.19 12.74
C ASP A 446 -75.54 7.69 13.17
N GLY A 447 -75.83 8.58 12.19
CA GLY A 447 -75.93 10.07 12.28
C GLY A 447 -77.39 10.58 12.14
N PRO A 448 -77.74 11.61 11.30
CA PRO A 448 -76.93 12.56 10.48
C PRO A 448 -77.46 14.05 10.44
N TRP A 449 -76.87 14.91 9.57
CA TRP A 449 -77.39 16.24 9.08
C TRP A 449 -77.42 17.45 10.08
N SER A 450 -77.59 18.77 9.75
CA SER A 450 -77.42 19.70 8.58
C SER A 450 -77.64 21.18 9.09
N VAL A 451 -77.80 22.35 8.38
CA VAL A 451 -77.94 22.80 6.95
C VAL A 451 -77.76 24.36 6.84
N LEU A 452 -77.25 24.91 5.69
CA LEU A 452 -77.38 26.33 5.15
C LEU A 452 -76.86 27.52 6.06
N TRP A 453 -76.62 28.80 5.70
CA TRP A 453 -76.58 29.74 4.52
C TRP A 453 -75.77 31.02 4.97
N GLU A 454 -75.64 32.19 4.30
CA GLU A 454 -75.22 32.64 2.94
C GLU A 454 -75.09 34.21 2.92
N ALA A 455 -74.78 34.87 1.78
CA ALA A 455 -74.91 36.32 1.45
C ALA A 455 -73.84 37.41 1.81
N ASN A 456 -73.03 37.77 0.80
CA ASN A 456 -72.55 39.09 0.28
C ASN A 456 -72.49 40.45 1.05
N GLN A 457 -71.45 41.24 0.68
CA GLN A 457 -71.39 42.72 0.47
C GLN A 457 -71.35 43.69 1.70
N ASP A 458 -70.73 44.89 1.72
CA ASP A 458 -70.04 45.75 0.71
C ASP A 458 -68.85 46.58 1.31
N ASP A 459 -67.89 46.98 0.46
CA ASP A 459 -67.00 48.19 0.36
C ASP A 459 -66.26 48.98 1.50
N GLU A 460 -65.17 49.63 1.03
CA GLU A 460 -64.41 50.85 1.46
C GLU A 460 -63.51 50.98 2.74
N PHE A 461 -62.20 50.78 2.50
CA PHE A 461 -61.10 51.80 2.57
C PHE A 461 -60.32 52.18 3.88
N GLU A 462 -59.05 52.56 3.64
CA GLU A 462 -57.99 53.22 4.46
C GLU A 462 -57.38 52.62 5.76
N THR A 463 -56.39 51.75 5.55
CA THR A 463 -55.05 51.72 6.20
C THR A 463 -54.91 51.87 7.73
N ARG A 464 -54.47 50.79 8.39
CA ARG A 464 -53.45 50.88 9.47
C ARG A 464 -52.59 49.62 9.57
N SER A 465 -51.39 49.78 10.13
CA SER A 465 -50.46 48.72 10.56
C SER A 465 -50.15 47.59 9.57
N SER A 466 -49.06 47.78 8.83
CA SER A 466 -48.19 46.68 8.39
C SER A 466 -47.72 45.83 9.57
N ILE A 467 -47.96 44.50 9.54
CA ILE A 467 -47.14 43.37 10.06
C ILE A 467 -47.92 42.07 9.72
N GLU A 468 -47.95 41.64 8.45
CA GLU A 468 -48.55 40.32 8.10
C GLU A 468 -48.22 39.72 6.72
N SER A 469 -47.48 40.41 5.84
CA SER A 469 -47.20 39.90 4.47
C SER A 469 -45.98 38.98 4.33
N SER A 470 -45.16 38.82 5.38
CA SER A 470 -43.97 37.96 5.37
C SER A 470 -44.27 36.50 5.74
N SER A 471 -45.38 36.22 6.43
CA SER A 471 -45.79 34.87 6.84
C SER A 471 -46.40 34.07 5.67
N SER A 472 -47.26 34.69 4.87
CA SER A 472 -48.00 34.01 3.79
C SER A 472 -47.13 33.57 2.62
N LEU A 473 -46.11 34.34 2.24
CA LEU A 473 -45.12 33.89 1.25
C LEU A 473 -44.22 32.78 1.80
N TYR A 474 -43.91 32.79 3.09
CA TYR A 474 -43.18 31.69 3.73
C TYR A 474 -44.02 30.41 3.81
N SER A 475 -45.32 30.49 4.13
CA SER A 475 -46.20 29.32 4.15
C SER A 475 -46.43 28.77 2.74
N TYR A 476 -46.65 29.62 1.74
CA TYR A 476 -46.86 29.16 0.36
C TYR A 476 -45.58 28.53 -0.24
N LEU A 477 -44.40 29.08 0.06
CA LEU A 477 -43.12 28.47 -0.35
C LEU A 477 -42.78 27.21 0.47
N SER A 478 -43.16 27.13 1.76
CA SER A 478 -43.06 25.87 2.50
C SER A 478 -43.99 24.83 1.91
N ASP A 479 -45.25 25.14 1.62
CA ASP A 479 -46.22 24.17 1.13
C ASP A 479 -45.86 23.66 -0.28
N VAL A 480 -45.34 24.51 -1.16
CA VAL A 480 -44.83 24.11 -2.48
C VAL A 480 -43.54 23.27 -2.39
N THR A 481 -42.70 23.46 -1.38
CA THR A 481 -41.50 22.61 -1.18
C THR A 481 -41.82 21.31 -0.44
N LEU A 482 -42.71 21.34 0.56
CA LEU A 482 -43.17 20.19 1.33
C LEU A 482 -44.02 19.23 0.48
N SER A 483 -44.94 19.76 -0.35
CA SER A 483 -45.74 18.94 -1.27
C SER A 483 -44.89 18.25 -2.34
N ARG A 484 -43.77 18.87 -2.75
CA ARG A 484 -42.82 18.25 -3.67
C ARG A 484 -41.96 17.18 -2.99
N ALA A 485 -41.58 17.38 -1.72
CA ALA A 485 -40.91 16.36 -0.92
C ALA A 485 -41.82 15.16 -0.65
N SER A 486 -43.05 15.40 -0.16
CA SER A 486 -44.01 14.33 0.14
C SER A 486 -44.45 13.56 -1.10
N SER A 487 -44.52 14.20 -2.28
CA SER A 487 -44.76 13.51 -3.56
C SER A 487 -43.65 12.51 -3.90
N ILE A 488 -42.38 12.86 -3.63
CA ILE A 488 -41.25 11.95 -3.89
C ILE A 488 -41.21 10.84 -2.84
N GLU A 489 -41.46 11.13 -1.57
CA GLU A 489 -41.51 10.12 -0.50
C GLU A 489 -42.69 9.14 -0.69
N ALA A 490 -43.87 9.63 -1.07
CA ALA A 490 -45.03 8.80 -1.42
C ALA A 490 -44.75 7.93 -2.66
N TRP A 491 -44.10 8.48 -3.69
CA TRP A 491 -43.71 7.71 -4.88
C TRP A 491 -42.65 6.64 -4.56
N VAL A 492 -41.59 6.98 -3.81
CA VAL A 492 -40.55 6.03 -3.39
C VAL A 492 -41.11 4.94 -2.47
N THR A 493 -42.09 5.24 -1.62
CA THR A 493 -42.72 4.23 -0.74
C THR A 493 -43.68 3.29 -1.48
N GLN A 494 -44.23 3.68 -2.63
CA GLN A 494 -45.00 2.81 -3.54
C GLN A 494 -44.13 1.78 -4.30
N ILE A 495 -42.81 2.00 -4.40
CA ILE A 495 -41.89 1.08 -5.08
C ILE A 495 -41.68 -0.20 -4.23
N PRO A 496 -41.77 -1.41 -4.82
CA PRO A 496 -41.55 -2.67 -4.10
C PRO A 496 -40.20 -2.73 -3.36
N PRO A 497 -40.09 -3.36 -2.17
CA PRO A 497 -38.92 -3.25 -1.31
C PRO A 497 -37.57 -3.61 -1.96
N VAL A 498 -37.55 -4.61 -2.84
CA VAL A 498 -36.35 -5.02 -3.60
C VAL A 498 -35.96 -3.92 -4.59
N THR A 499 -36.89 -3.49 -5.45
CA THR A 499 -36.68 -2.43 -6.45
C THR A 499 -36.32 -1.09 -5.80
N ARG A 500 -36.91 -0.77 -4.64
CA ARG A 500 -36.60 0.44 -3.87
C ARG A 500 -35.18 0.40 -3.32
N THR A 501 -34.77 -0.73 -2.75
CA THR A 501 -33.39 -0.95 -2.31
C THR A 501 -32.42 -0.86 -3.48
N TRP A 502 -32.77 -1.44 -4.64
CA TRP A 502 -31.96 -1.37 -5.86
C TRP A 502 -31.84 0.05 -6.42
N LEU A 503 -32.92 0.84 -6.41
CA LEU A 503 -32.91 2.24 -6.86
C LEU A 503 -32.08 3.11 -5.92
N VAL A 504 -32.26 2.98 -4.60
CA VAL A 504 -31.45 3.69 -3.60
C VAL A 504 -29.98 3.31 -3.73
N LEU A 505 -29.67 2.02 -3.87
CA LEU A 505 -28.31 1.54 -4.08
C LEU A 505 -27.73 2.06 -5.41
N SER A 506 -28.51 2.09 -6.50
CA SER A 506 -28.09 2.62 -7.80
C SER A 506 -27.84 4.13 -7.77
N VAL A 507 -28.63 4.91 -7.04
CA VAL A 507 -28.41 6.35 -6.86
C VAL A 507 -27.16 6.57 -5.99
N LEU A 508 -27.03 5.84 -4.89
CA LEU A 508 -25.84 5.90 -4.03
C LEU A 508 -24.56 5.49 -4.78
N THR A 509 -24.58 4.45 -5.61
CA THR A 509 -23.43 4.02 -6.43
C THR A 509 -23.23 4.87 -7.69
N SER A 510 -24.18 5.73 -8.07
CA SER A 510 -23.97 6.78 -9.07
C SER A 510 -23.30 8.02 -8.45
N LEU A 511 -23.73 8.45 -7.26
CA LEU A 511 -23.08 9.52 -6.49
C LEU A 511 -21.64 9.10 -6.10
N ALA A 512 -21.49 7.89 -5.55
CA ALA A 512 -20.62 6.81 -6.05
C ALA A 512 -19.40 7.17 -6.92
N VAL A 513 -19.69 7.62 -8.14
CA VAL A 513 -18.71 7.81 -9.22
C VAL A 513 -18.31 9.28 -9.37
N LEU A 514 -19.17 10.22 -8.97
CA LEU A 514 -18.90 11.66 -9.14
C LEU A 514 -17.65 12.12 -8.38
N TRP A 515 -17.43 11.62 -7.16
CA TRP A 515 -16.21 11.96 -6.43
C TRP A 515 -14.95 11.35 -7.03
N ARG A 516 -15.05 10.26 -7.80
CA ARG A 516 -13.88 9.62 -8.44
C ARG A 516 -13.17 10.59 -9.38
N VAL A 517 -13.93 11.45 -10.07
CA VAL A 517 -13.41 12.53 -10.94
C VAL A 517 -12.48 13.47 -10.17
N PHE A 518 -12.78 13.76 -8.90
CA PHE A 518 -11.98 14.63 -8.05
C PHE A 518 -10.86 13.89 -7.32
N THR A 519 -11.15 12.75 -6.69
CA THR A 519 -10.16 11.98 -5.90
C THR A 519 -8.99 11.48 -6.77
N ASN A 520 -9.20 11.31 -8.07
CA ASN A 520 -8.17 10.91 -9.02
C ASN A 520 -6.93 11.84 -9.03
N PHE A 521 -7.13 13.14 -8.84
CA PHE A 521 -6.03 14.10 -8.79
C PHE A 521 -5.20 14.07 -7.50
N PHE A 522 -5.75 13.48 -6.43
CA PHE A 522 -5.10 13.41 -5.11
C PHE A 522 -4.43 12.05 -4.84
N TYR A 523 -4.67 11.04 -5.67
CA TYR A 523 -4.05 9.72 -5.53
C TYR A 523 -2.78 9.62 -6.40
N PHE A 524 -1.62 9.73 -5.76
CA PHE A 524 -0.29 9.67 -6.40
C PHE A 524 0.31 8.26 -6.50
N GLY A 525 -0.50 7.20 -6.41
CA GLY A 525 -0.03 5.81 -6.39
C GLY A 525 0.33 5.30 -4.99
N SER A 526 1.17 4.27 -4.93
CA SER A 526 1.74 3.73 -3.70
C SER A 526 2.81 4.66 -3.10
N ILE A 527 3.07 4.55 -1.80
CA ILE A 527 4.09 5.36 -1.11
C ILE A 527 5.48 4.85 -1.51
N SER A 528 6.02 5.42 -2.60
CA SER A 528 7.29 5.09 -3.21
C SER A 528 8.25 6.30 -3.22
N ILE A 529 9.51 6.09 -3.61
CA ILE A 529 10.45 7.21 -3.81
C ILE A 529 9.98 8.15 -4.94
N ASP A 530 9.33 7.60 -5.96
CA ASP A 530 8.76 8.31 -7.09
C ASP A 530 7.58 9.21 -6.66
N PHE A 531 6.64 8.67 -5.86
CA PHE A 531 5.57 9.44 -5.19
C PHE A 531 6.13 10.63 -4.41
N VAL A 532 7.22 10.44 -3.64
CA VAL A 532 7.84 11.51 -2.85
C VAL A 532 8.43 12.59 -3.77
N PHE A 533 9.05 12.22 -4.89
CA PHE A 533 9.58 13.18 -5.85
C PHE A 533 8.47 13.96 -6.57
N HIS A 534 7.43 13.31 -7.07
CA HIS A 534 6.29 13.99 -7.72
C HIS A 534 5.61 14.97 -6.76
N MET A 535 5.35 14.57 -5.51
CA MET A 535 4.79 15.43 -4.47
C MET A 535 5.72 16.61 -4.12
N PHE A 536 7.03 16.36 -3.98
CA PHE A 536 8.01 17.41 -3.67
C PHE A 536 8.14 18.44 -4.80
N PHE A 537 8.25 18.00 -6.06
CA PHE A 537 8.36 18.90 -7.20
C PHE A 537 7.04 19.67 -7.42
N PHE A 538 5.88 19.01 -7.33
CA PHE A 538 4.58 19.68 -7.39
C PHE A 538 4.47 20.79 -6.35
N MET A 539 4.75 20.49 -5.07
CA MET A 539 4.72 21.48 -3.99
C MET A 539 5.70 22.64 -4.24
N ARG A 540 6.94 22.31 -4.62
CA ARG A 540 8.01 23.31 -4.80
C ARG A 540 7.74 24.26 -5.96
N TYR A 541 7.30 23.75 -7.11
CA TYR A 541 7.05 24.57 -8.29
C TYR A 541 5.69 25.28 -8.24
N SER A 542 4.67 24.70 -7.59
CA SER A 542 3.43 25.42 -7.26
C SER A 542 3.73 26.64 -6.39
N ARG A 543 4.45 26.44 -5.28
CA ARG A 543 4.86 27.52 -4.39
C ARG A 543 5.67 28.60 -5.12
N MET A 544 6.63 28.20 -5.98
CA MET A 544 7.39 29.18 -6.78
C MET A 544 6.49 29.99 -7.72
N LEU A 545 5.47 29.38 -8.33
CA LEU A 545 4.53 30.11 -9.19
C LEU A 545 3.67 31.10 -8.40
N GLU A 546 3.14 30.70 -7.24
CA GLU A 546 2.40 31.58 -6.33
C GLU A 546 3.25 32.74 -5.80
N GLU A 547 4.48 32.47 -5.36
CA GLU A 547 5.38 33.48 -4.76
C GLU A 547 6.00 34.44 -5.80
N SER A 548 6.19 34.02 -7.06
CA SER A 548 6.85 34.84 -8.10
C SER A 548 5.93 35.44 -9.15
N SER A 549 5.00 34.65 -9.69
CA SER A 549 4.35 34.95 -10.98
C SER A 549 2.85 35.23 -10.84
N PHE A 550 2.23 34.62 -9.83
CA PHE A 550 0.85 34.82 -9.40
C PHE A 550 0.78 35.52 -8.03
N ALA A 551 1.83 36.26 -7.67
CA ALA A 551 1.83 37.14 -6.51
C ALA A 551 0.63 38.10 -6.59
N ASN A 552 -0.20 38.10 -5.53
CA ASN A 552 -1.48 38.82 -5.43
C ASN A 552 -2.50 38.50 -6.55
N ARG A 553 -2.45 37.30 -7.15
CA ARG A 553 -3.42 36.78 -8.13
C ARG A 553 -3.64 35.27 -7.94
N LYS A 554 -4.06 34.87 -6.74
CA LYS A 554 -4.19 33.45 -6.35
C LYS A 554 -5.31 32.74 -7.13
N ALA A 555 -6.41 33.42 -7.41
CA ALA A 555 -7.50 32.91 -8.24
C ALA A 555 -7.01 32.54 -9.64
N ASP A 556 -6.13 33.35 -10.24
CA ASP A 556 -5.55 33.06 -11.55
C ASP A 556 -4.67 31.79 -11.52
N TYR A 557 -3.98 31.50 -10.42
CA TYR A 557 -3.22 30.25 -10.28
C TYR A 557 -4.14 29.03 -10.09
N PHE A 558 -5.14 29.12 -9.21
CA PHE A 558 -6.14 28.06 -9.02
C PHE A 558 -6.89 27.75 -10.33
N TRP A 559 -7.20 28.78 -11.11
CA TRP A 559 -7.85 28.64 -12.41
C TRP A 559 -6.97 27.95 -13.45
N LEU A 560 -5.65 28.21 -13.46
CA LEU A 560 -4.71 27.45 -14.30
C LEU A 560 -4.74 25.95 -13.99
N LEU A 561 -4.73 25.58 -12.71
CA LEU A 561 -4.83 24.18 -12.29
C LEU A 561 -6.19 23.58 -12.67
N LEU A 562 -7.29 24.30 -12.43
CA LEU A 562 -8.65 23.83 -12.76
C LEU A 562 -8.84 23.56 -14.26
N ILE A 563 -8.43 24.50 -15.12
CA ILE A 563 -8.47 24.33 -16.58
C ILE A 563 -7.59 23.15 -17.02
N SER A 564 -6.40 23.00 -16.42
CA SER A 564 -5.49 21.90 -16.73
C SER A 564 -6.08 20.54 -16.31
N SER A 565 -6.75 20.46 -15.16
CA SER A 565 -7.48 19.27 -14.72
C SER A 565 -8.63 18.90 -15.68
N VAL A 566 -9.38 19.87 -16.18
CA VAL A 566 -10.43 19.64 -17.20
C VAL A 566 -9.82 19.12 -18.51
N MET A 567 -8.70 19.68 -18.95
CA MET A 567 -7.97 19.18 -20.13
C MET A 567 -7.46 17.75 -19.92
N LEU A 568 -6.90 17.43 -18.75
CA LEU A 568 -6.43 16.08 -18.43
C LEU A 568 -7.57 15.06 -18.37
N LEU A 569 -8.75 15.42 -17.87
CA LEU A 569 -9.95 14.56 -17.92
C LEU A 569 -10.39 14.26 -19.36
N ALA A 570 -10.32 15.25 -20.26
CA ALA A 570 -10.64 15.05 -21.67
C ALA A 570 -9.61 14.17 -22.41
N LEU A 571 -8.34 14.19 -22.00
CA LEU A 571 -7.27 13.37 -22.57
C LEU A 571 -7.17 11.96 -21.95
N SER A 572 -7.60 11.78 -20.70
CA SER A 572 -7.56 10.51 -19.96
C SER A 572 -8.05 9.28 -20.75
N PRO A 573 -9.22 9.30 -21.42
CA PRO A 573 -9.70 8.13 -22.18
C PRO A 573 -8.96 7.90 -23.50
N LEU A 574 -8.27 8.91 -24.05
CA LEU A 574 -7.50 8.76 -25.30
C LEU A 574 -6.15 8.07 -25.06
N PHE A 575 -5.58 8.23 -23.87
CA PHE A 575 -4.29 7.68 -23.48
C PHE A 575 -4.37 6.57 -22.41
N ASN A 576 -5.59 6.15 -22.04
CA ASN A 576 -5.85 5.16 -20.99
C ASN A 576 -5.11 5.45 -19.68
N LEU A 577 -5.15 6.70 -19.22
CA LEU A 577 -4.51 7.12 -17.96
C LEU A 577 -5.44 6.78 -16.78
N PRO A 578 -5.09 5.80 -15.90
CA PRO A 578 -5.92 5.47 -14.75
C PRO A 578 -5.86 6.57 -13.68
N PHE A 579 -4.70 7.20 -13.50
CA PHE A 579 -4.46 8.22 -12.49
C PHE A 579 -3.96 9.54 -13.08
N LEU A 580 -4.50 10.66 -12.60
CA LEU A 580 -4.30 12.01 -13.17
C LEU A 580 -3.44 12.95 -12.29
N SER A 581 -3.02 12.48 -11.12
CA SER A 581 -2.14 13.16 -10.18
C SER A 581 -0.75 13.50 -10.76
N SER A 582 -0.06 12.52 -11.35
CA SER A 582 1.28 12.72 -11.96
C SER A 582 1.25 13.72 -13.12
N PRO A 583 0.40 13.58 -14.16
CA PRO A 583 0.32 14.61 -15.21
C PRO A 583 -0.03 16.00 -14.66
N LEU A 584 -0.90 16.12 -13.65
CA LEU A 584 -1.19 17.42 -13.02
C LEU A 584 0.04 17.99 -12.31
N ALA A 585 0.90 17.16 -11.72
CA ALA A 585 2.15 17.61 -11.10
C ALA A 585 3.15 18.22 -12.10
N TYR A 586 3.19 17.73 -13.35
CA TYR A 586 4.06 18.31 -14.39
C TYR A 586 3.57 19.63 -14.97
N VAL A 587 2.28 19.97 -14.86
CA VAL A 587 1.73 21.25 -15.33
C VAL A 587 2.46 22.46 -14.73
N PRO A 588 2.53 22.66 -13.39
CA PRO A 588 3.25 23.80 -12.81
C PRO A 588 4.77 23.71 -13.03
N ILE A 589 5.36 22.51 -13.09
CA ILE A 589 6.80 22.32 -13.40
C ILE A 589 7.11 22.86 -14.80
N TYR A 590 6.33 22.45 -15.80
CA TYR A 590 6.47 22.90 -17.18
C TYR A 590 6.19 24.41 -17.30
N PHE A 591 5.09 24.87 -16.74
CA PHE A 591 4.66 26.27 -16.84
C PHE A 591 5.68 27.23 -16.18
N TRP A 592 6.22 26.86 -15.01
CA TRP A 592 7.31 27.62 -14.36
C TRP A 592 8.60 27.62 -15.19
N SER A 593 8.96 26.49 -15.79
CA SER A 593 10.22 26.35 -16.53
C SER A 593 10.26 27.17 -17.82
N ARG A 594 9.11 27.35 -18.48
CA ARG A 594 8.94 28.23 -19.64
C ARG A 594 9.00 29.71 -19.30
N ARG A 595 8.58 30.10 -18.08
CA ARG A 595 8.66 31.50 -17.58
C ARG A 595 10.06 31.92 -17.13
N HIS A 596 10.93 30.98 -16.76
CA HIS A 596 12.27 31.26 -16.23
C HIS A 596 13.42 30.67 -17.09
N PRO A 597 13.43 30.89 -18.42
CA PRO A 597 14.27 30.11 -19.35
C PRO A 597 15.78 30.29 -19.15
N SER A 598 16.21 31.42 -18.58
CA SER A 598 17.61 31.75 -18.28
C SER A 598 18.10 31.25 -16.91
N THR A 599 17.22 30.69 -16.06
CA THR A 599 17.62 30.23 -14.73
C THR A 599 18.36 28.87 -14.81
N PRO A 600 19.60 28.78 -14.32
CA PRO A 600 20.30 27.50 -14.18
C PRO A 600 19.80 26.75 -12.94
N ILE A 601 19.63 25.44 -13.08
CA ILE A 601 19.09 24.53 -12.07
C ILE A 601 20.07 23.38 -11.92
N SER A 602 20.61 23.19 -10.72
CA SER A 602 21.36 21.96 -10.41
C SER A 602 20.39 20.86 -10.00
N LEU A 603 20.33 19.80 -10.79
CA LEU A 603 19.61 18.56 -10.52
C LEU A 603 20.45 17.71 -9.54
N PHE A 604 19.91 17.44 -8.34
CA PHE A 604 20.55 16.68 -7.26
C PHE A 604 21.94 17.19 -6.80
N GLY A 605 22.32 18.42 -7.16
CA GLY A 605 23.67 18.94 -6.92
C GLY A 605 24.74 18.43 -7.90
N LEU A 606 24.37 17.61 -8.89
CA LEU A 606 25.30 16.89 -9.78
C LEU A 606 25.31 17.43 -11.22
N ILE A 607 24.14 17.72 -11.80
CA ILE A 607 24.02 18.11 -13.21
C ILE A 607 23.36 19.49 -13.29
N THR A 608 24.00 20.47 -13.91
CA THR A 608 23.40 21.80 -14.17
C THR A 608 22.70 21.85 -15.52
N ILE A 609 21.39 22.07 -15.51
CA ILE A 609 20.54 22.26 -16.69
C ILE A 609 19.87 23.63 -16.64
N THR A 610 19.54 24.23 -17.80
CA THR A 610 18.67 25.41 -17.83
C THR A 610 17.21 25.01 -17.65
N ALA A 611 16.39 25.89 -17.07
CA ALA A 611 15.02 25.58 -16.70
C ALA A 611 14.19 24.86 -17.78
N PRO A 612 14.19 25.24 -19.08
CA PRO A 612 13.30 24.64 -20.08
C PRO A 612 13.49 23.13 -20.30
N TYR A 613 14.66 22.58 -19.93
CA TYR A 613 14.94 21.15 -20.03
C TYR A 613 14.56 20.36 -18.76
N LEU A 614 14.26 21.04 -17.64
CA LEU A 614 13.85 20.44 -16.37
C LEU A 614 12.70 19.43 -16.50
N PRO A 615 11.53 19.74 -17.08
CA PRO A 615 10.43 18.78 -17.13
C PRO A 615 10.82 17.50 -17.88
N PHE A 616 11.57 17.61 -18.98
CA PHE A 616 12.04 16.45 -19.75
C PHE A 616 13.12 15.63 -19.00
N ALA A 617 13.99 16.29 -18.23
CA ALA A 617 14.94 15.61 -17.35
C ALA A 617 14.25 14.86 -16.21
N LEU A 618 13.15 15.40 -15.68
CA LEU A 618 12.33 14.74 -14.65
C LEU A 618 11.53 13.55 -15.22
N VAL A 619 10.95 13.68 -16.42
CA VAL A 619 10.33 12.55 -17.14
C VAL A 619 11.33 11.41 -17.34
N ALA A 620 12.55 11.72 -17.80
CA ALA A 620 13.59 10.72 -18.00
C ALA A 620 14.02 10.05 -16.67
N PHE A 621 14.04 10.80 -15.57
CA PHE A 621 14.34 10.28 -14.24
C PHE A 621 13.22 9.39 -13.68
N SER A 622 11.96 9.80 -13.81
CA SER A 622 10.76 9.00 -13.46
C SER A 622 10.70 7.70 -14.28
N TRP A 623 11.03 7.74 -15.58
CA TRP A 623 11.11 6.52 -16.41
C TRP A 623 12.14 5.51 -15.87
N VAL A 624 13.32 5.99 -15.46
CA VAL A 624 14.39 5.15 -14.88
C VAL A 624 14.00 4.59 -13.51
N LEU A 625 13.31 5.37 -12.66
CA LEU A 625 12.83 4.90 -11.35
C LEU A 625 11.66 3.92 -11.45
N SER A 626 10.69 4.20 -12.32
CA SER A 626 9.43 3.46 -12.43
C SER A 626 9.52 2.24 -13.36
N GLY A 627 10.63 2.06 -14.07
CA GLY A 627 10.91 0.93 -14.98
C GLY A 627 9.96 0.79 -16.18
N THR A 628 8.94 1.65 -16.29
CA THR A 628 7.78 1.46 -17.15
C THR A 628 7.53 2.72 -17.99
N TRP A 629 7.44 2.54 -19.31
CA TRP A 629 7.23 3.69 -20.21
C TRP A 629 5.87 4.37 -20.02
N ARG A 630 4.86 3.63 -19.51
CA ARG A 630 3.51 4.13 -19.25
C ARG A 630 3.47 5.26 -18.21
N ALA A 631 4.34 5.23 -17.20
CA ALA A 631 4.44 6.31 -16.21
C ALA A 631 4.93 7.61 -16.88
N ALA A 632 6.06 7.53 -17.58
CA ALA A 632 6.65 8.63 -18.33
C ALA A 632 5.73 9.20 -19.42
N ALA A 633 4.89 8.35 -20.05
CA ALA A 633 3.87 8.80 -20.99
C ALA A 633 2.83 9.73 -20.34
N SER A 634 2.42 9.44 -19.10
CA SER A 634 1.50 10.30 -18.34
C SER A 634 2.15 11.66 -18.02
N ASP A 635 3.41 11.66 -17.61
CA ASP A 635 4.17 12.87 -17.28
C ASP A 635 4.37 13.78 -18.51
N LEU A 636 4.59 13.19 -19.69
CA LEU A 636 4.65 13.90 -20.98
C LEU A 636 3.30 14.54 -21.37
N ILE A 637 2.17 13.90 -21.06
CA ILE A 637 0.84 14.48 -21.27
C ILE A 637 0.61 15.67 -20.33
N GLY A 638 1.10 15.59 -19.08
CA GLY A 638 1.17 16.72 -18.17
C GLY A 638 1.99 17.90 -18.73
N CYS A 639 3.15 17.62 -19.32
CA CYS A 639 3.96 18.61 -20.02
C CYS A 639 3.24 19.22 -21.24
N ALA A 640 2.48 18.43 -22.00
CA ALA A 640 1.71 18.92 -23.15
C ALA A 640 0.56 19.85 -22.73
N VAL A 641 -0.20 19.50 -21.69
CA VAL A 641 -1.22 20.39 -21.11
C VAL A 641 -0.59 21.66 -20.53
N GLY A 642 0.55 21.53 -19.83
CA GLY A 642 1.34 22.67 -19.37
C GLY A 642 1.82 23.59 -20.52
N HIS A 643 2.11 23.04 -21.69
CA HIS A 643 2.46 23.82 -22.88
C HIS A 643 1.28 24.60 -23.44
N VAL A 644 0.09 23.99 -23.55
CA VAL A 644 -1.13 24.70 -24.00
C VAL A 644 -1.51 25.79 -23.00
N GLY A 645 -1.47 25.50 -21.69
CA GLY A 645 -1.70 26.50 -20.64
C GLY A 645 -0.70 27.66 -20.72
N TRP A 646 0.58 27.39 -20.95
CA TRP A 646 1.59 28.43 -21.16
C TRP A 646 1.32 29.24 -22.44
N PHE A 647 1.04 28.59 -23.58
CA PHE A 647 0.77 29.26 -24.84
C PHE A 647 -0.45 30.19 -24.75
N VAL A 648 -1.57 29.70 -24.21
CA VAL A 648 -2.81 30.48 -24.04
C VAL A 648 -2.61 31.67 -23.10
N ARG A 649 -1.79 31.55 -22.05
CA ARG A 649 -1.65 32.60 -21.02
C ARG A 649 -0.52 33.59 -21.25
N ASP A 650 0.58 33.18 -21.88
CA ASP A 650 1.82 33.96 -21.99
C ASP A 650 2.19 34.31 -23.44
N VAL A 651 1.59 33.66 -24.44
CA VAL A 651 1.85 33.93 -25.87
C VAL A 651 0.62 34.56 -26.51
N TRP A 652 -0.53 33.88 -26.46
CA TRP A 652 -1.76 34.33 -27.10
C TRP A 652 -2.22 35.71 -26.62
N THR A 653 -2.21 35.94 -25.30
CA THR A 653 -2.55 37.23 -24.64
C THR A 653 -1.63 38.42 -25.01
N ARG A 654 -0.49 38.16 -25.65
CA ARG A 654 0.48 39.18 -26.08
C ARG A 654 0.40 39.50 -27.57
N GLU A 655 -0.23 38.64 -28.35
CA GLU A 655 -0.45 38.85 -29.78
C GLU A 655 -1.69 39.73 -30.01
N MET A 656 -1.64 40.60 -31.01
CA MET A 656 -2.65 41.67 -31.20
C MET A 656 -4.07 41.16 -31.54
N VAL A 657 -4.23 39.86 -31.76
CA VAL A 657 -5.51 39.17 -32.04
C VAL A 657 -6.02 38.39 -30.81
N GLY A 658 -5.16 38.09 -29.84
CA GLY A 658 -5.50 37.28 -28.67
C GLY A 658 -5.85 38.13 -27.45
N GLY A 659 -7.13 38.45 -27.30
CA GLY A 659 -7.63 39.10 -26.08
C GLY A 659 -7.58 38.18 -24.85
N HIS A 660 -7.80 38.76 -23.67
CA HIS A 660 -8.10 38.00 -22.46
C HIS A 660 -9.37 37.15 -22.65
N THR A 661 -9.34 35.89 -22.23
CA THR A 661 -10.45 34.94 -22.37
C THR A 661 -10.69 34.18 -21.08
N VAL A 662 -11.82 33.46 -21.00
CA VAL A 662 -12.12 32.53 -19.90
C VAL A 662 -11.04 31.43 -19.74
N LEU A 663 -10.22 31.18 -20.77
CA LEU A 663 -9.11 30.25 -20.72
C LEU A 663 -7.79 30.88 -20.22
N SER A 664 -7.68 32.22 -20.23
CA SER A 664 -6.49 32.95 -19.77
C SER A 664 -6.63 33.57 -18.37
N ASP A 665 -7.85 33.87 -17.92
CA ASP A 665 -8.11 34.67 -16.72
C ASP A 665 -9.19 34.05 -15.84
N ALA A 666 -9.00 34.09 -14.52
CA ALA A 666 -10.02 33.64 -13.58
C ALA A 666 -11.26 34.56 -13.59
N PRO A 667 -12.48 34.00 -13.45
CA PRO A 667 -13.71 34.78 -13.36
C PRO A 667 -13.75 35.62 -12.06
N GLU A 668 -14.48 36.74 -12.08
CA GLU A 668 -14.55 37.66 -10.94
C GLU A 668 -15.04 37.01 -9.64
N SER A 669 -15.99 36.06 -9.72
CA SER A 669 -16.48 35.31 -8.55
C SER A 669 -15.36 34.55 -7.83
N LEU A 670 -14.39 34.02 -8.58
CA LEU A 670 -13.23 33.32 -8.04
C LEU A 670 -12.17 34.30 -7.51
N LYS A 671 -11.95 35.43 -8.20
CA LYS A 671 -11.06 36.51 -7.74
C LYS A 671 -11.53 37.11 -6.40
N ARG A 672 -12.84 37.34 -6.25
CA ARG A 672 -13.48 37.76 -4.99
C ARG A 672 -13.37 36.70 -3.89
N LEU A 673 -13.52 35.41 -4.22
CA LEU A 673 -13.40 34.31 -3.24
C LEU A 673 -11.98 34.21 -2.64
N PHE A 674 -10.93 34.50 -3.42
CA PHE A 674 -9.55 34.50 -2.94
C PHE A 674 -9.09 35.85 -2.36
N GLY A 675 -9.91 36.91 -2.44
CA GLY A 675 -9.56 38.26 -2.01
C GLY A 675 -8.54 38.96 -2.91
N ASP A 676 -8.49 38.58 -4.20
CA ASP A 676 -7.70 39.29 -5.22
C ASP A 676 -8.43 40.57 -5.74
N ILE A 677 -9.76 40.67 -5.54
CA ILE A 677 -10.65 41.81 -5.81
C ILE A 677 -11.70 41.92 -4.70
#